data_AF-A0A8T8WYY7-F1
#
_entry.id   AF-A0A8T8WYY7-F1
#
_cell.length_a   1.000
_cell.length_b   1.000
_cell.length_c   1.000
_cell.angle_alpha   90.00
_cell.angle_beta   90.00
_cell.angle_gamma   90.00
#
_symmetry.space_group_name_H-M   'P 1'
#
loop_
_entity.id
_entity.type
_entity.pdbx_description
1 polymer ?
#
loop_
_entity_poly.entity_id
_entity_poly.type
_entity_poly.pdbx_seq_one_letter_code
_entity_poly.pdbx_strand_id
1 'polypeptide(L)'
;MKIQVIRHIHAIPAEVGMEYWQTYLEGAYACIFPTLAPAAATDSQDATVQNHPRGSLSHTLEQETHASLQAFLKTHELTAFNVFHLAWALILRCFVGSETLCFGYLLSGRDVPVDHADQIIGPFINMLVSQVGLGEAVTLMDAMKQSQANYLDSLTHQHYSLAQIINSLGNGPAEPLFNSVISVQGMDLKKGNTGIDRGLCLEEQGGHDPTEYGIMINVGLGEQETAITFSYHASLLSEEQASGVVDSLLRAVREIIRTPFKKAHEVDLSTDHDQQAIWAWNACVPPTVDLPVHSLVANTVQKQPHSTAICAWDGDLSYGQLDELSTTLAHHLLARGLSSDTVVPLCFEKSRWMPVAILAVMKAGGVPQPVIILCSETTHEKACRLGTCQLIPVGQRLLAGLAVPGQDATTTTTTTTLPTVDPSHRIYITFTSGSTGTTEGAIVTHSNFSSALVQQQEALFFGPHVRVFDFVSYAWDVAWSNLLRTLVAGGCLCIPSEFQRREEIEKTMSQLRVNYTTLTPSVARLLNPAAVPHLDTLALIGEPLSQADIARWAPHTKEIINTYGPSECPGCVTVSQNPLDTLYEPTLGVGSACNTWIVDPNNADHLVPVGGIGELWLEGPLIGLGYLGLPQRTAESFVTDPRWLLSGCPGRPGRGGRLHRTGDLVRYAPDGVLIYIGRKDSQVKIRGQRVELGEIEYHVREGIARISPVTDDLTVVAGVITPRGGSSKTLVVYLELGPIATGPVDQTRDAVAGYTRGLDDYLSDKLRQYMLPNAYIPVAEIPMTVSGKTDRGRLSRIGASYTLSELTAMQPSSHEQRQSPTTPMERRLQQLWATVLGVDDPNAIAADANFCRIGRDSIAAIRLSQRASEEPRLCDLALLVREGDATSYHEPRPFSLLSAGGSGGAESNRLPDDLAARIGPLLEWPQHHIADVYPTTGLQNHYVSAAVDAHRGEVEYIYMDLPRGVDLARVQRSCLALLRHLDILRTVFIVDPQTRQTLQVVLNNVEPEIEVRHTEGDLRAACEQAYREDLHQPLYLGRSFTRFLITANRASGDARLTLRLSHAQLRDAWELSVAASDKLHTQATLDAVLEALCWQVEMVARGD
;
A
#
# COMPACT_ATOMS: atom_id res chain seq x y z
N MET A 1 62.97 -4.85 26.07
CA MET A 1 62.08 -4.19 25.08
C MET A 1 60.76 -4.96 24.90
N LYS A 2 60.66 -6.01 24.07
CA LYS A 2 59.39 -6.79 23.89
C LYS A 2 58.74 -7.29 25.19
N ILE A 3 59.53 -7.87 26.10
CA ILE A 3 59.05 -8.37 27.40
C ILE A 3 58.49 -7.23 28.27
N GLN A 4 59.03 -6.01 28.16
CA GLN A 4 58.54 -4.86 28.91
C GLN A 4 57.18 -4.39 28.39
N VAL A 5 56.96 -4.41 27.07
CA VAL A 5 55.64 -4.14 26.46
C VAL A 5 54.62 -5.17 26.93
N ILE A 6 54.95 -6.47 26.85
CA ILE A 6 54.06 -7.54 27.30
C ILE A 6 53.73 -7.41 28.80
N ARG A 7 54.72 -7.11 29.64
CA ARG A 7 54.51 -6.86 31.08
C ARG A 7 53.65 -5.63 31.34
N HIS A 8 53.81 -4.57 30.56
CA HIS A 8 53.00 -3.36 30.66
C HIS A 8 51.54 -3.65 30.32
N ILE A 9 51.27 -4.35 29.21
CA ILE A 9 49.91 -4.75 28.80
C ILE A 9 49.25 -5.64 29.87
N HIS A 10 49.98 -6.63 30.40
CA HIS A 10 49.45 -7.51 31.47
C HIS A 10 49.22 -6.82 32.81
N ALA A 11 49.79 -5.63 33.03
CA ALA A 11 49.57 -4.86 34.26
C ALA A 11 48.28 -4.02 34.21
N ILE A 12 47.65 -3.88 33.04
CA ILE A 12 46.41 -3.12 32.87
C ILE A 12 45.21 -4.01 33.22
N PRO A 13 44.33 -3.60 34.17
CA PRO A 13 43.15 -4.38 34.53
C PRO A 13 42.19 -4.57 33.35
N ALA A 14 41.84 -5.83 33.05
CA ALA A 14 41.02 -6.18 31.89
C ALA A 14 39.60 -5.57 31.93
N GLU A 15 39.01 -5.44 33.13
CA GLU A 15 37.65 -4.94 33.36
C GLU A 15 37.51 -3.45 33.01
N VAL A 16 38.49 -2.62 33.41
CA VAL A 16 38.48 -1.16 33.24
C VAL A 16 38.50 -0.76 31.76
N GLY A 17 39.26 -1.49 30.93
CA GLY A 17 39.33 -1.17 29.50
C GLY A 17 38.13 -1.63 28.68
N MET A 18 37.46 -2.72 29.07
CA MET A 18 36.23 -3.15 28.42
C MET A 18 35.06 -2.22 28.76
N GLU A 19 34.96 -1.78 30.02
CA GLU A 19 33.95 -0.81 30.46
C GLU A 19 34.06 0.52 29.71
N TYR A 20 35.29 1.01 29.46
CA TYR A 20 35.53 2.17 28.62
C TYR A 20 34.94 1.99 27.22
N TRP A 21 35.26 0.89 26.53
CA TRP A 21 34.79 0.65 25.17
C TRP A 21 33.27 0.44 25.08
N GLN A 22 32.67 -0.21 26.08
CA GLN A 22 31.22 -0.36 26.19
C GLN A 22 30.52 1.00 26.36
N THR A 23 31.07 1.88 27.19
CA THR A 23 30.55 3.23 27.40
C THR A 23 30.76 4.12 26.17
N TYR A 24 31.95 4.07 25.58
CA TYR A 24 32.31 4.87 24.41
C TYR A 24 31.45 4.55 23.19
N LEU A 25 31.12 3.27 23.00
CA LEU A 25 30.31 2.78 21.88
C LEU A 25 28.84 2.60 22.25
N GLU A 26 28.41 3.12 23.40
CA GLU A 26 27.00 3.09 23.78
C GLU A 26 26.19 3.89 22.76
N GLY A 27 25.18 3.24 22.18
CA GLY A 27 24.38 3.84 21.10
C GLY A 27 25.10 3.93 19.74
N ALA A 28 26.22 3.24 19.54
CA ALA A 28 26.84 3.12 18.22
C ALA A 28 25.92 2.35 17.24
N TYR A 29 25.85 2.83 15.99
CA TYR A 29 25.08 2.20 14.92
C TYR A 29 26.01 1.63 13.85
N ALA A 30 25.55 0.59 13.16
CA ALA A 30 26.24 0.09 11.98
C ALA A 30 26.33 1.22 10.94
N CYS A 31 27.56 1.56 10.55
CA CYS A 31 27.86 2.61 9.60
C CYS A 31 28.49 1.96 8.37
N ILE A 32 27.62 1.39 7.54
CA ILE A 32 27.99 0.67 6.33
C ILE A 32 27.90 1.65 5.16
N PHE A 33 29.05 1.93 4.54
CA PHE A 33 29.07 2.64 3.27
C PHE A 33 28.31 1.80 2.24
N PRO A 34 27.33 2.38 1.52
CA PRO A 34 26.42 1.62 0.67
C PRO A 34 27.10 1.14 -0.61
N THR A 35 26.62 0.02 -1.13
CA THR A 35 26.94 -0.41 -2.50
C THR A 35 26.32 0.56 -3.48
N LEU A 36 27.16 1.26 -4.25
CA LEU A 36 26.73 2.15 -5.33
C LEU A 36 26.91 1.48 -6.71
N ALA A 37 27.75 0.45 -6.79
CA ALA A 37 27.92 -0.32 -8.02
C ALA A 37 26.62 -1.06 -8.42
N PRO A 38 26.32 -1.18 -9.73
CA PRO A 38 25.16 -1.93 -10.23
C PRO A 38 25.16 -3.40 -9.80
N ALA A 39 23.97 -3.98 -9.57
CA ALA A 39 23.80 -5.35 -9.09
C ALA A 39 24.46 -6.42 -10.00
N ALA A 40 24.55 -6.19 -11.32
CA ALA A 40 25.19 -7.10 -12.26
C ALA A 40 26.69 -7.34 -11.99
N ALA A 41 27.37 -6.47 -11.22
CA ALA A 41 28.75 -6.69 -10.79
C ALA A 41 28.88 -7.71 -9.64
N THR A 42 27.76 -8.10 -9.01
CA THR A 42 27.74 -8.93 -7.78
C THR A 42 27.41 -10.41 -7.99
N ASP A 43 27.07 -10.83 -9.22
CA ASP A 43 26.62 -12.21 -9.54
C ASP A 43 27.73 -13.30 -9.52
N SER A 44 28.90 -12.99 -8.96
CA SER A 44 29.94 -13.99 -8.71
C SER A 44 29.75 -14.66 -7.34
N GLN A 45 28.66 -15.42 -7.18
CA GLN A 45 28.36 -16.18 -5.94
C GLN A 45 29.40 -17.28 -5.59
N ASP A 46 30.41 -17.51 -6.43
CA ASP A 46 31.47 -18.52 -6.20
C ASP A 46 32.82 -17.95 -5.72
N ALA A 47 32.93 -16.65 -5.47
CA ALA A 47 34.16 -16.07 -4.94
C ALA A 47 34.10 -15.96 -3.41
N THR A 48 34.82 -16.83 -2.70
CA THR A 48 35.22 -16.57 -1.31
C THR A 48 35.73 -15.13 -1.17
N VAL A 49 35.36 -14.43 -0.09
CA VAL A 49 35.63 -13.02 0.26
C VAL A 49 37.04 -12.48 -0.07
N GLN A 50 38.01 -13.37 -0.30
CA GLN A 50 39.40 -13.07 -0.63
C GLN A 50 39.70 -12.69 -2.11
N ASN A 51 38.75 -12.81 -3.06
CA ASN A 51 39.05 -12.65 -4.50
C ASN A 51 38.24 -11.58 -5.28
N HIS A 52 37.56 -10.64 -4.61
CA HIS A 52 36.93 -9.54 -5.35
C HIS A 52 37.99 -8.59 -5.96
N PRO A 53 37.87 -8.22 -7.24
CA PRO A 53 38.78 -7.25 -7.87
C PRO A 53 38.72 -5.92 -7.11
N ARG A 54 39.89 -5.33 -6.86
CA ARG A 54 40.03 -4.07 -6.12
C ARG A 54 40.47 -2.96 -7.05
N GLY A 55 39.86 -1.80 -6.87
CA GLY A 55 40.36 -0.56 -7.46
C GLY A 55 41.18 0.22 -6.43
N SER A 56 42.07 1.07 -6.92
CA SER A 56 42.84 1.99 -6.09
C SER A 56 43.07 3.29 -6.84
N LEU A 57 42.71 4.40 -6.21
CA LEU A 57 42.96 5.76 -6.70
C LEU A 57 44.01 6.41 -5.82
N SER A 58 44.98 7.10 -6.44
CA SER A 58 46.03 7.83 -5.71
C SER A 58 45.98 9.30 -6.11
N HIS A 59 45.81 10.17 -5.13
CA HIS A 59 45.75 11.62 -5.29
C HIS A 59 46.76 12.31 -4.40
N THR A 60 47.53 13.24 -4.95
CA THR A 60 48.39 14.14 -4.18
C THR A 60 47.67 15.47 -3.99
N LEU A 61 47.66 15.99 -2.75
CA LEU A 61 47.09 17.31 -2.49
C LEU A 61 47.85 18.38 -3.28
N GLU A 62 47.10 19.34 -3.83
CA GLU A 62 47.69 20.54 -4.42
C GLU A 62 48.60 21.27 -3.41
N GLN A 63 49.71 21.84 -3.89
CA GLN A 63 50.72 22.45 -3.03
C GLN A 63 50.15 23.53 -2.10
N GLU A 64 49.19 24.32 -2.59
CA GLU A 64 48.51 25.36 -1.80
C GLU A 64 47.68 24.74 -0.67
N THR A 65 46.95 23.65 -0.95
CA THR A 65 46.15 22.94 0.05
C THR A 65 47.04 22.25 1.07
N HIS A 66 48.14 21.63 0.64
CA HIS A 66 49.14 21.03 1.54
C HIS A 66 49.76 22.08 2.49
N ALA A 67 50.21 23.21 1.95
CA ALA A 67 50.78 24.30 2.75
C ALA A 67 49.75 24.87 3.76
N SER A 68 48.51 25.03 3.32
CA SER A 68 47.41 25.50 4.18
C SER A 68 47.09 24.49 5.28
N LEU A 69 47.10 23.19 4.98
CA LEU A 69 46.95 22.12 5.98
C LEU A 69 48.07 22.21 7.03
N GLN A 70 49.34 22.27 6.62
CA GLN A 70 50.47 22.37 7.56
C GLN A 70 50.37 23.60 8.47
N ALA A 71 50.01 24.75 7.90
CA ALA A 71 49.79 25.98 8.67
C ALA A 71 48.62 25.86 9.65
N PHE A 72 47.51 25.27 9.21
CA PHE A 72 46.32 25.04 10.01
C PHE A 72 46.60 24.14 11.22
N LEU A 73 47.25 22.99 10.98
CA LEU A 73 47.63 22.04 12.02
C LEU A 73 48.49 22.69 13.10
N LYS A 74 49.50 23.47 12.69
CA LYS A 74 50.38 24.19 13.62
C LYS A 74 49.65 25.29 14.40
N THR A 75 48.72 26.00 13.76
CA THR A 75 47.99 27.12 14.37
C THR A 75 47.00 26.66 15.42
N HIS A 76 46.35 25.51 15.18
CA HIS A 76 45.28 25.01 16.04
C HIS A 76 45.70 23.85 16.96
N GLU A 77 46.98 23.47 16.95
CA GLU A 77 47.53 22.35 17.74
C GLU A 77 46.81 21.02 17.48
N LEU A 78 46.40 20.82 16.22
CA LEU A 78 45.71 19.63 15.75
C LEU A 78 46.66 18.75 14.93
N THR A 79 46.28 17.47 14.77
CA THR A 79 47.00 16.53 13.90
C THR A 79 46.29 16.39 12.56
N ALA A 80 47.03 15.99 11.53
CA ALA A 80 46.43 15.67 10.23
C ALA A 80 45.35 14.59 10.34
N PHE A 81 45.52 13.64 11.28
CA PHE A 81 44.50 12.65 11.58
C PHE A 81 43.16 13.31 11.88
N ASN A 82 43.10 14.37 12.71
CA ASN A 82 41.84 15.05 13.03
C ASN A 82 41.11 15.59 11.79
N VAL A 83 41.86 16.16 10.84
CA VAL A 83 41.29 16.74 9.61
C VAL A 83 40.73 15.65 8.69
N PHE A 84 41.52 14.62 8.37
CA PHE A 84 41.08 13.56 7.46
C PHE A 84 40.02 12.65 8.09
N HIS A 85 40.12 12.43 9.40
CA HIS A 85 39.12 11.69 10.17
C HIS A 85 37.76 12.40 10.15
N LEU A 86 37.73 13.72 10.38
CA LEU A 86 36.50 14.50 10.26
C LEU A 86 36.01 14.57 8.81
N ALA A 87 36.91 14.73 7.83
CA ALA A 87 36.55 14.75 6.43
C ALA A 87 35.84 13.45 6.02
N TRP A 88 36.36 12.29 6.44
CA TRP A 88 35.69 11.00 6.18
C TRP A 88 34.36 10.87 6.92
N ALA A 89 34.25 11.37 8.14
CA ALA A 89 32.97 11.44 8.85
C ALA A 89 31.94 12.28 8.07
N LEU A 90 32.32 13.43 7.50
CA LEU A 90 31.40 14.23 6.67
C LEU A 90 30.91 13.47 5.43
N ILE A 91 31.78 12.67 4.79
CA ILE A 91 31.38 11.80 3.67
C ILE A 91 30.39 10.73 4.15
N LEU A 92 30.71 10.00 5.21
CA LEU A 92 29.81 8.99 5.77
C LEU A 92 28.45 9.57 6.16
N ARG A 93 28.40 10.79 6.73
CA ARG A 93 27.15 11.51 7.02
C ARG A 93 26.25 11.60 5.78
N CYS A 94 26.84 11.98 4.64
CA CYS A 94 26.11 12.19 3.39
C CYS A 94 25.65 10.87 2.74
N PHE A 95 26.48 9.83 2.76
CA PHE A 95 26.19 8.58 2.05
C PHE A 95 25.41 7.55 2.88
N VAL A 96 25.52 7.62 4.21
CA VAL A 96 24.83 6.74 5.19
C VAL A 96 23.58 7.41 5.76
N GLY A 97 23.54 8.75 5.84
CA GLY A 97 22.37 9.49 6.34
C GLY A 97 22.23 9.49 7.86
N SER A 98 23.32 9.25 8.60
CA SER A 98 23.37 9.26 10.06
C SER A 98 24.12 10.48 10.61
N GLU A 99 23.75 10.95 11.80
CA GLU A 99 24.48 11.99 12.54
C GLU A 99 25.58 11.41 13.44
N THR A 100 25.49 10.12 13.79
CA THR A 100 26.47 9.41 14.61
C THR A 100 27.14 8.33 13.77
N LEU A 101 28.44 8.48 13.55
CA LEU A 101 29.17 7.74 12.52
C LEU A 101 30.25 6.89 13.13
N CYS A 102 30.40 5.67 12.60
CA CYS A 102 31.37 4.71 13.08
C CYS A 102 32.27 4.22 11.93
N PHE A 103 33.58 4.21 12.13
CA PHE A 103 34.52 3.65 11.17
C PHE A 103 35.82 3.24 11.84
N GLY A 104 36.56 2.34 11.21
CA GLY A 104 37.82 1.85 11.75
C GLY A 104 38.95 2.84 11.52
N TYR A 105 39.92 2.85 12.43
CA TYR A 105 41.20 3.51 12.20
C TYR A 105 42.37 2.66 12.68
N LEU A 106 43.51 2.80 12.01
CA LEU A 106 44.72 2.06 12.31
C LEU A 106 45.64 2.85 13.25
N LEU A 107 46.11 2.18 14.31
CA LEU A 107 47.12 2.67 15.24
C LEU A 107 48.45 1.96 15.02
N SER A 108 49.55 2.68 15.22
CA SER A 108 50.89 2.09 15.19
C SER A 108 51.12 1.09 16.33
N GLY A 109 50.48 1.33 17.49
CA GLY A 109 50.71 0.65 18.76
C GLY A 109 52.10 0.88 19.36
N ARG A 110 52.90 1.81 18.81
CA ARG A 110 54.28 2.08 19.22
C ARG A 110 54.40 3.21 20.25
N ASP A 111 53.30 3.86 20.57
CA ASP A 111 53.21 4.96 21.54
C ASP A 111 53.00 4.45 22.99
N VAL A 112 53.20 3.15 23.21
CA VAL A 112 53.17 2.52 24.55
C VAL A 112 54.29 3.14 25.41
N PRO A 113 54.03 3.46 26.70
CA PRO A 113 54.99 4.09 27.60
C PRO A 113 56.10 3.11 28.05
N VAL A 114 56.86 2.60 27.08
CA VAL A 114 58.02 1.71 27.23
C VAL A 114 59.14 2.29 26.40
N ASP A 115 60.31 2.49 27.02
CA ASP A 115 61.47 3.07 26.35
C ASP A 115 61.79 2.36 25.03
N HIS A 116 61.97 3.17 23.97
CA HIS A 116 62.33 2.74 22.62
C HIS A 116 61.34 1.75 21.98
N ALA A 117 60.04 1.85 22.30
CA ALA A 117 58.98 1.05 21.68
C ALA A 117 58.92 1.19 20.14
N ASP A 118 59.28 2.36 19.62
CA ASP A 118 59.43 2.67 18.20
C ASP A 118 60.46 1.77 17.47
N GLN A 119 61.47 1.26 18.19
CA GLN A 119 62.56 0.46 17.61
C GLN A 119 62.29 -1.06 17.67
N ILE A 120 61.16 -1.48 18.26
CA ILE A 120 60.86 -2.90 18.43
C ILE A 120 60.33 -3.52 17.13
N ILE A 121 60.97 -4.58 16.66
CA ILE A 121 60.51 -5.35 15.48
C ILE A 121 59.45 -6.38 15.92
N GLY A 122 58.18 -6.17 15.60
CA GLY A 122 57.08 -7.09 15.91
C GLY A 122 55.71 -6.53 15.53
N PRO A 123 54.62 -7.30 15.72
CA PRO A 123 53.27 -6.81 15.47
C PRO A 123 52.84 -5.86 16.60
N PHE A 124 52.66 -4.58 16.26
CA PHE A 124 52.12 -3.54 17.14
C PHE A 124 50.85 -2.90 16.59
N ILE A 125 50.66 -2.98 15.27
CA ILE A 125 49.52 -2.38 14.61
C ILE A 125 48.22 -2.93 15.22
N ASN A 126 47.31 -2.04 15.57
CA ASN A 126 46.00 -2.41 16.07
C ASN A 126 44.93 -1.59 15.36
N MET A 127 43.77 -2.19 15.15
CA MET A 127 42.61 -1.51 14.61
C MET A 127 41.64 -1.20 15.73
N LEU A 128 41.20 0.04 15.80
CA LEU A 128 40.17 0.50 16.73
C LEU A 128 39.01 1.10 15.96
N VAL A 129 37.91 1.33 16.67
CA VAL A 129 36.71 1.98 16.14
C VAL A 129 36.62 3.39 16.67
N SER A 130 36.28 4.32 15.78
CA SER A 130 35.97 5.69 16.13
C SER A 130 34.47 5.95 16.02
N GLN A 131 33.94 6.77 16.93
CA GLN A 131 32.57 7.27 16.89
C GLN A 131 32.62 8.80 16.81
N VAL A 132 31.96 9.35 15.80
CA VAL A 132 31.90 10.81 15.55
C VAL A 132 30.44 11.26 15.53
N GLY A 133 30.08 12.17 16.44
CA GLY A 133 28.78 12.83 16.45
C GLY A 133 28.85 14.17 15.72
N LEU A 134 28.04 14.34 14.66
CA LEU A 134 27.93 15.55 13.85
C LEU A 134 26.51 16.14 13.94
N GLY A 135 26.03 16.34 15.17
CA GLY A 135 24.72 16.94 15.43
C GLY A 135 24.61 18.39 14.94
N GLU A 136 23.39 18.92 14.86
CA GLU A 136 23.09 20.21 14.23
C GLU A 136 23.94 21.38 14.76
N ALA A 137 24.25 21.44 16.05
CA ALA A 137 24.99 22.56 16.66
C ALA A 137 26.52 22.43 16.58
N VAL A 138 27.05 21.28 16.15
CA VAL A 138 28.49 20.97 16.23
C VAL A 138 29.25 21.68 15.10
N THR A 139 30.28 22.45 15.47
CA THR A 139 31.21 23.04 14.50
C THR A 139 32.30 22.05 14.09
N LEU A 140 32.94 22.27 12.94
CA LEU A 140 34.05 21.41 12.48
C LEU A 140 35.20 21.40 13.50
N MET A 141 35.50 22.55 14.12
CA MET A 141 36.52 22.70 15.16
C MET A 141 36.16 21.91 16.42
N ASP A 142 34.91 21.96 16.87
CA ASP A 142 34.46 21.21 18.04
C ASP A 142 34.57 19.70 17.79
N ALA A 143 34.15 19.24 16.61
CA ALA A 143 34.28 17.84 16.21
C ALA A 143 35.74 17.38 16.14
N MET A 144 36.67 18.20 15.61
CA MET A 144 38.10 17.89 15.60
C MET A 144 38.70 17.80 17.00
N LYS A 145 38.36 18.74 17.89
CA LYS A 145 38.82 18.73 19.29
C LYS A 145 38.26 17.54 20.07
N GLN A 146 36.99 17.22 19.89
CA GLN A 146 36.38 16.03 20.49
C GLN A 146 37.05 14.76 19.98
N SER A 147 37.32 14.66 18.68
CA SER A 147 38.06 13.54 18.09
C SER A 147 39.47 13.42 18.68
N GLN A 148 40.17 14.53 18.92
CA GLN A 148 41.48 14.54 19.57
C GLN A 148 41.40 14.08 21.04
N ALA A 149 40.40 14.55 21.79
CA ALA A 149 40.18 14.13 23.17
C ALA A 149 39.86 12.63 23.25
N ASN A 150 38.92 12.14 22.46
CA ASN A 150 38.56 10.71 22.39
C ASN A 150 39.76 9.84 22.02
N TYR A 151 40.61 10.31 21.10
CA TYR A 151 41.84 9.61 20.74
C TYR A 151 42.79 9.50 21.95
N LEU A 152 43.04 10.61 22.65
CA LEU A 152 43.92 10.63 23.83
C LEU A 152 43.39 9.71 24.95
N ASP A 153 42.09 9.72 25.20
CA ASP A 153 41.44 8.84 26.18
C ASP A 153 41.60 7.36 25.79
N SER A 154 41.45 7.05 24.50
CA SER A 154 41.60 5.69 23.97
C SER A 154 43.03 5.12 24.09
N LEU A 155 44.08 5.94 24.22
CA LEU A 155 45.48 5.49 24.27
C LEU A 155 45.75 4.52 25.41
N THR A 156 45.09 4.70 26.56
CA THR A 156 45.23 3.79 27.71
C THR A 156 44.52 2.45 27.50
N HIS A 157 43.60 2.39 26.55
CA HIS A 157 42.76 1.24 26.20
C HIS A 157 43.07 0.67 24.80
N GLN A 158 44.14 1.12 24.15
CA GLN A 158 44.46 0.78 22.75
C GLN A 158 44.95 -0.66 22.51
N HIS A 159 45.12 -1.46 23.56
CA HIS A 159 45.71 -2.80 23.49
C HIS A 159 44.66 -3.92 23.33
N TYR A 160 43.37 -3.60 23.41
CA TYR A 160 42.30 -4.54 23.12
C TYR A 160 42.08 -4.65 21.61
N SER A 161 41.83 -5.87 21.13
CA SER A 161 41.52 -6.07 19.72
C SER A 161 40.10 -5.60 19.40
N LEU A 162 39.89 -5.13 18.17
CA LEU A 162 38.55 -4.79 17.66
C LEU A 162 37.54 -5.93 17.89
N ALA A 163 37.95 -7.19 17.73
CA ALA A 163 37.11 -8.35 17.96
C ALA A 163 36.65 -8.46 19.43
N GLN A 164 37.53 -8.17 20.40
CA GLN A 164 37.16 -8.14 21.82
C GLN A 164 36.18 -7.00 22.12
N ILE A 165 36.44 -5.81 21.56
CA ILE A 165 35.58 -4.63 21.68
C ILE A 165 34.17 -4.95 21.16
N ILE A 166 34.05 -5.46 19.94
CA ILE A 166 32.75 -5.80 19.32
C ILE A 166 32.02 -6.88 20.13
N ASN A 167 32.72 -7.94 20.55
CA ASN A 167 32.10 -9.02 21.34
C ASN A 167 31.62 -8.55 22.72
N SER A 168 32.21 -7.48 23.27
CA SER A 168 31.80 -6.93 24.57
C SER A 168 30.48 -6.16 24.53
N LEU A 169 29.99 -5.79 23.34
CA LEU A 169 28.75 -5.01 23.16
C LEU A 169 27.47 -5.85 23.23
N GLY A 170 27.56 -7.17 23.48
CA GLY A 170 26.42 -8.08 23.66
C GLY A 170 26.33 -9.19 22.60
N ASN A 171 25.12 -9.70 22.32
CA ASN A 171 24.86 -10.67 21.23
C ASN A 171 25.53 -10.15 19.95
N GLY A 172 26.61 -10.81 19.51
CA GLY A 172 27.43 -10.37 18.38
C GLY A 172 26.56 -9.99 17.19
N PRO A 173 26.90 -8.91 16.46
CA PRO A 173 25.97 -8.34 15.51
C PRO A 173 25.80 -9.29 14.31
N ALA A 174 24.57 -9.35 13.77
CA ALA A 174 24.28 -10.08 12.53
C ALA A 174 24.97 -9.46 11.30
N GLU A 175 25.44 -8.21 11.44
CA GLU A 175 26.12 -7.39 10.42
C GLU A 175 27.36 -6.70 11.03
N PRO A 176 28.40 -6.38 10.25
CA PRO A 176 29.57 -5.64 10.77
C PRO A 176 29.20 -4.22 11.24
N LEU A 177 29.96 -3.66 12.19
CA LEU A 177 29.73 -2.30 12.71
C LEU A 177 30.10 -1.21 11.69
N PHE A 178 31.07 -1.47 10.82
CA PHE A 178 31.50 -0.59 9.74
C PHE A 178 32.18 -1.40 8.63
N ASN A 179 32.28 -0.85 7.43
CA ASN A 179 32.99 -1.44 6.29
C ASN A 179 34.08 -0.52 5.69
N SER A 180 34.42 0.57 6.39
CA SER A 180 35.44 1.54 5.95
C SER A 180 36.48 1.81 7.03
N VAL A 181 37.72 2.03 6.61
CA VAL A 181 38.87 2.26 7.51
C VAL A 181 39.75 3.40 7.00
N ILE A 182 40.28 4.19 7.93
CA ILE A 182 41.27 5.23 7.66
C ILE A 182 42.62 4.96 8.35
N SER A 183 43.71 5.25 7.64
CA SER A 183 45.09 5.15 8.10
C SER A 183 45.80 6.45 7.77
N VAL A 184 46.46 7.05 8.76
CA VAL A 184 47.22 8.29 8.57
C VAL A 184 48.63 8.07 9.07
N GLN A 185 49.61 8.14 8.17
CA GLN A 185 51.01 7.78 8.44
C GLN A 185 51.95 8.91 8.02
N GLY A 186 53.00 9.14 8.81
CA GLY A 186 54.11 9.98 8.38
C GLY A 186 54.94 9.28 7.31
N MET A 187 55.12 9.91 6.15
CA MET A 187 56.01 9.44 5.10
C MET A 187 57.37 10.13 5.25
N ASP A 188 58.39 9.34 5.56
CA ASP A 188 59.77 9.78 5.67
C ASP A 188 60.41 9.77 4.25
N LEU A 189 59.93 10.64 3.36
CA LEU A 189 60.34 10.72 1.94
C LEU A 189 61.84 10.98 1.75
N LYS A 190 62.57 11.38 2.80
CA LYS A 190 64.03 11.61 2.77
C LYS A 190 64.87 10.34 2.66
N LYS A 191 64.29 9.13 2.73
CA LYS A 191 65.05 7.88 2.51
C LYS A 191 65.01 7.34 1.08
N GLY A 192 64.19 7.93 0.21
CA GLY A 192 64.26 7.70 -1.23
C GLY A 192 65.21 8.69 -1.89
N ASN A 193 66.38 8.22 -2.33
CA ASN A 193 67.23 8.88 -3.34
C ASN A 193 68.15 10.07 -2.98
N THR A 194 68.80 10.06 -1.81
CA THR A 194 70.09 10.80 -1.64
C THR A 194 71.32 9.90 -1.74
N GLY A 195 71.18 8.73 -2.36
CA GLY A 195 72.24 7.74 -2.54
C GLY A 195 72.92 7.80 -3.92
N ILE A 196 73.10 8.98 -4.54
CA ILE A 196 73.90 9.07 -5.78
C ILE A 196 75.38 8.69 -5.50
N ASP A 197 75.80 8.63 -4.23
CA ASP A 197 77.18 8.37 -3.84
C ASP A 197 77.51 6.90 -3.48
N ARG A 198 76.57 5.95 -3.66
CA ARG A 198 76.84 4.50 -3.54
C ARG A 198 76.06 3.75 -4.60
N GLY A 199 76.76 3.08 -5.52
CA GLY A 199 76.25 2.48 -6.77
C GLY A 199 75.22 1.33 -6.66
N LEU A 200 74.31 1.37 -5.69
CA LEU A 200 73.18 0.46 -5.54
C LEU A 200 71.90 1.28 -5.30
N CYS A 201 70.96 1.22 -6.24
CA CYS A 201 69.62 1.81 -6.09
C CYS A 201 68.65 0.71 -5.63
N LEU A 202 67.84 0.99 -4.61
CA LEU A 202 66.73 0.15 -4.18
C LEU A 202 65.45 0.77 -4.74
N GLU A 203 64.82 0.09 -5.69
CA GLU A 203 63.49 0.44 -6.18
C GLU A 203 62.45 -0.43 -5.46
N GLU A 204 61.46 0.22 -4.84
CA GLU A 204 60.33 -0.47 -4.23
C GLU A 204 59.41 -1.02 -5.33
N GLN A 205 59.34 -2.35 -5.44
CA GLN A 205 58.51 -3.06 -6.43
C GLN A 205 57.12 -3.35 -5.85
N GLY A 206 56.41 -2.30 -5.42
CA GLY A 206 55.05 -2.40 -4.88
C GLY A 206 54.87 -3.35 -3.68
N GLY A 207 53.62 -3.51 -3.25
CA GLY A 207 53.24 -4.41 -2.15
C GLY A 207 51.77 -4.81 -2.26
N HIS A 208 51.44 -6.02 -1.81
CA HIS A 208 50.07 -6.51 -1.73
C HIS A 208 49.63 -6.55 -0.27
N ASP A 209 48.77 -5.61 0.13
CA ASP A 209 48.23 -5.50 1.49
C ASP A 209 46.69 -5.60 1.48
N PRO A 210 46.14 -6.83 1.40
CA PRO A 210 44.71 -7.02 1.26
C PRO A 210 43.96 -6.75 2.58
N THR A 211 43.29 -5.60 2.65
CA THR A 211 42.29 -5.25 3.69
C THR A 211 40.99 -6.08 3.58
N GLU A 212 40.34 -6.46 4.68
CA GLU A 212 39.00 -7.10 4.66
C GLU A 212 37.85 -6.09 4.48
N TYR A 213 38.15 -4.80 4.59
CA TYR A 213 37.18 -3.71 4.54
C TYR A 213 36.90 -3.25 3.11
N GLY A 214 35.64 -2.93 2.82
CA GLY A 214 35.19 -2.51 1.48
C GLY A 214 35.82 -1.20 1.00
N ILE A 215 36.22 -0.32 1.93
CA ILE A 215 36.95 0.93 1.65
C ILE A 215 38.13 1.07 2.62
N MET A 216 39.30 1.44 2.11
CA MET A 216 40.46 1.82 2.89
C MET A 216 41.07 3.13 2.37
N ILE A 217 41.29 4.07 3.28
CA ILE A 217 41.87 5.38 3.00
C ILE A 217 43.23 5.45 3.66
N ASN A 218 44.30 5.50 2.88
CA ASN A 218 45.66 5.65 3.36
C ASN A 218 46.15 7.06 3.06
N VAL A 219 46.42 7.85 4.09
CA VAL A 219 46.97 9.19 3.98
C VAL A 219 48.44 9.16 4.38
N GLY A 220 49.32 9.44 3.44
CA GLY A 220 50.74 9.59 3.68
C GLY A 220 51.14 11.06 3.78
N LEU A 221 51.71 11.46 4.91
CA LEU A 221 52.08 12.84 5.24
C LEU A 221 53.59 13.03 5.08
N GLY A 222 54.02 13.73 4.04
CA GLY A 222 55.40 14.18 3.87
C GLY A 222 55.60 15.64 4.26
N GLU A 223 56.86 16.09 4.30
CA GLU A 223 57.19 17.51 4.50
C GLU A 223 56.84 18.41 3.30
N GLN A 224 56.84 17.85 2.08
CA GLN A 224 56.58 18.60 0.85
C GLN A 224 55.26 18.27 0.18
N GLU A 225 54.72 17.08 0.44
CA GLU A 225 53.49 16.58 -0.19
C GLU A 225 52.65 15.77 0.79
N THR A 226 51.37 15.65 0.49
CA THR A 226 50.45 14.74 1.17
C THR A 226 49.75 13.92 0.11
N ALA A 227 49.93 12.60 0.17
CA ALA A 227 49.33 11.66 -0.77
C ALA A 227 48.19 10.90 -0.08
N ILE A 228 47.13 10.63 -0.84
CA ILE A 228 45.95 9.90 -0.40
C ILE A 228 45.75 8.76 -1.37
N THR A 229 45.74 7.54 -0.85
CA THR A 229 45.39 6.34 -1.60
C THR A 229 44.04 5.83 -1.10
N PHE A 230 43.06 5.80 -2.00
CA PHE A 230 41.71 5.31 -1.76
C PHE A 230 41.54 3.96 -2.45
N SER A 231 41.49 2.90 -1.65
CA SER A 231 41.31 1.52 -2.13
C SER A 231 39.89 1.05 -1.83
N TYR A 232 39.27 0.36 -2.79
CA TYR A 232 37.87 -0.06 -2.67
C TYR A 232 37.62 -1.41 -3.36
N HIS A 233 36.57 -2.09 -2.91
CA HIS A 233 36.05 -3.28 -3.60
C HIS A 233 35.25 -2.84 -4.84
N ALA A 234 35.54 -3.42 -6.00
CA ALA A 234 34.81 -3.10 -7.24
C ALA A 234 33.34 -3.53 -7.21
N SER A 235 32.95 -4.41 -6.27
CA SER A 235 31.56 -4.75 -5.98
C SER A 235 30.82 -3.66 -5.20
N LEU A 236 31.52 -2.70 -4.59
CA LEU A 236 30.96 -1.59 -3.83
C LEU A 236 30.87 -0.31 -4.66
N LEU A 237 31.93 0.01 -5.39
CA LEU A 237 32.09 1.25 -6.16
C LEU A 237 32.68 0.94 -7.54
N SER A 238 32.20 1.62 -8.58
CA SER A 238 32.94 1.76 -9.84
C SER A 238 34.10 2.77 -9.67
N GLU A 239 35.04 2.79 -10.62
CA GLU A 239 36.15 3.76 -10.61
C GLU A 239 35.66 5.21 -10.67
N GLU A 240 34.64 5.49 -11.48
CA GLU A 240 34.00 6.81 -11.58
C GLU A 240 33.36 7.22 -10.26
N GLN A 241 32.62 6.31 -9.61
CA GLN A 241 32.00 6.57 -8.31
C GLN A 241 33.04 6.78 -7.22
N ALA A 242 34.11 5.97 -7.21
CA ALA A 242 35.22 6.13 -6.28
C ALA A 242 35.90 7.50 -6.47
N SER A 243 36.11 7.94 -7.71
CA SER A 243 36.66 9.28 -8.01
C SER A 243 35.77 10.38 -7.44
N GLY A 244 34.45 10.32 -7.63
CA GLY A 244 33.51 11.31 -7.08
C GLY A 244 33.53 11.37 -5.54
N VAL A 245 33.67 10.22 -4.88
CA VAL A 245 33.84 10.14 -3.41
C VAL A 245 35.17 10.78 -2.97
N VAL A 246 36.27 10.53 -3.70
CA VAL A 246 37.57 11.15 -3.40
C VAL A 246 37.51 12.67 -3.62
N ASP A 247 36.90 13.15 -4.68
CA ASP A 247 36.76 14.59 -4.93
C ASP A 247 35.94 15.29 -3.85
N SER A 248 34.86 14.63 -3.38
CA SER A 248 34.08 15.09 -2.22
C SER A 248 34.92 15.11 -0.93
N LEU A 249 35.77 14.09 -0.71
CA LEU A 249 36.68 14.02 0.44
C LEU A 249 37.71 15.18 0.40
N LEU A 250 38.31 15.43 -0.76
CA LEU A 250 39.24 16.53 -0.96
C LEU A 250 38.58 17.90 -0.72
N ARG A 251 37.33 18.06 -1.17
CA ARG A 251 36.52 19.25 -0.88
C ARG A 251 36.27 19.41 0.61
N ALA A 252 35.90 18.35 1.32
CA ALA A 252 35.71 18.36 2.78
C ALA A 252 36.98 18.81 3.51
N VAL A 253 38.15 18.31 3.12
CA VAL A 253 39.45 18.74 3.68
C VAL A 253 39.67 20.25 3.47
N ARG A 254 39.41 20.77 2.27
CA ARG A 254 39.53 22.21 1.99
C ARG A 254 38.56 23.05 2.83
N GLU A 255 37.30 22.62 2.97
CA GLU A 255 36.29 23.32 3.78
C GLU A 255 36.64 23.35 5.28
N ILE A 256 37.14 22.23 5.83
CA ILE A 256 37.60 22.14 7.23
C ILE A 256 38.72 23.16 7.50
N ILE A 257 39.70 23.25 6.59
CA ILE A 257 40.84 24.16 6.72
C ILE A 257 40.40 25.63 6.60
N ARG A 258 39.51 25.94 5.65
CA ARG A 258 39.10 27.32 5.33
C ARG A 258 38.07 27.88 6.32
N THR A 259 37.18 27.04 6.82
CA THR A 259 36.01 27.45 7.62
C THR A 259 35.81 26.57 8.86
N PRO A 260 36.80 26.47 9.76
CA PRO A 260 36.77 25.52 10.88
C PRO A 260 35.62 25.75 11.89
N PHE A 261 35.06 26.96 11.94
CA PHE A 261 33.96 27.30 12.87
C PHE A 261 32.57 27.17 12.24
N LYS A 262 32.50 26.74 10.98
CA LYS A 262 31.26 26.42 10.28
C LYS A 262 30.62 25.18 10.90
N LYS A 263 29.29 25.07 10.87
CA LYS A 263 28.60 23.88 11.37
C LYS A 263 28.75 22.73 10.38
N ALA A 264 28.75 21.49 10.87
CA ALA A 264 28.91 20.32 10.02
C ALA A 264 27.85 20.21 8.89
N HIS A 265 26.61 20.61 9.15
CA HIS A 265 25.52 20.60 8.16
C HIS A 265 25.58 21.74 7.13
N GLU A 266 26.42 22.75 7.36
CA GLU A 266 26.63 23.85 6.42
C GLU A 266 27.76 23.53 5.43
N VAL A 267 28.44 22.39 5.54
CA VAL A 267 29.49 21.98 4.60
C VAL A 267 28.82 21.47 3.32
N ASP A 268 29.19 22.07 2.18
CA ASP A 268 28.76 21.61 0.87
C ASP A 268 29.79 20.62 0.32
N LEU A 269 29.37 19.36 0.16
CA LEU A 269 30.20 18.28 -0.34
C LEU A 269 30.05 18.06 -1.85
N SER A 270 29.08 18.71 -2.48
CA SER A 270 28.85 18.55 -3.92
C SER A 270 29.99 19.19 -4.71
N THR A 271 30.57 18.42 -5.62
CA THR A 271 31.67 18.88 -6.47
C THR A 271 31.15 19.60 -7.72
N ASP A 272 32.02 20.33 -8.42
CA ASP A 272 31.65 20.95 -9.70
C ASP A 272 31.22 19.90 -10.74
N HIS A 273 31.79 18.69 -10.67
CA HIS A 273 31.42 17.57 -11.53
C HIS A 273 30.00 17.07 -11.21
N ASP A 274 29.68 16.87 -9.93
CA ASP A 274 28.33 16.50 -9.47
C ASP A 274 27.31 17.54 -9.93
N GLN A 275 27.59 18.83 -9.69
CA GLN A 275 26.71 19.93 -10.07
C GLN A 275 26.47 19.94 -11.58
N GLN A 276 27.51 19.77 -12.40
CA GLN A 276 27.35 19.72 -13.85
C GLN A 276 26.48 18.55 -14.30
N ALA A 277 26.65 17.36 -13.71
CA ALA A 277 25.83 16.18 -14.02
C ALA A 277 24.36 16.39 -13.60
N ILE A 278 24.11 16.81 -12.36
CA ILE A 278 22.76 17.04 -11.81
C ILE A 278 22.03 18.11 -12.64
N TRP A 279 22.70 19.21 -12.96
CA TRP A 279 22.12 20.27 -13.80
C TRP A 279 22.00 19.86 -15.27
N ALA A 280 22.76 18.87 -15.74
CA ALA A 280 22.58 18.31 -17.06
C ALA A 280 21.31 17.47 -17.17
N TRP A 281 21.03 16.62 -16.19
CA TRP A 281 19.79 15.85 -16.13
C TRP A 281 18.56 16.75 -15.98
N ASN A 282 18.69 17.86 -15.26
CA ASN A 282 17.60 18.81 -14.96
C ASN A 282 17.67 20.11 -15.77
N ALA A 283 18.25 20.05 -16.98
CA ALA A 283 18.52 21.24 -17.78
C ALA A 283 17.25 21.94 -18.32
N CYS A 284 16.25 21.15 -18.70
CA CYS A 284 15.06 21.62 -19.39
C CYS A 284 13.85 21.44 -18.48
N VAL A 285 13.26 22.55 -18.01
CA VAL A 285 11.97 22.48 -17.31
C VAL A 285 10.89 22.19 -18.35
N PRO A 286 10.11 21.12 -18.20
CA PRO A 286 9.09 20.79 -19.18
C PRO A 286 8.03 21.90 -19.30
N PRO A 287 7.50 22.17 -20.51
CA PRO A 287 6.58 23.30 -20.73
C PRO A 287 5.25 23.08 -20.02
N THR A 288 4.53 24.14 -19.67
CA THR A 288 3.15 24.00 -19.15
C THR A 288 2.17 23.86 -20.32
N VAL A 289 1.15 23.00 -20.16
CA VAL A 289 0.04 22.87 -21.11
C VAL A 289 -1.19 23.61 -20.55
N ASP A 290 -1.41 24.83 -20.99
CA ASP A 290 -2.51 25.68 -20.50
C ASP A 290 -3.84 25.40 -21.21
N LEU A 291 -4.36 24.18 -21.02
CA LEU A 291 -5.66 23.76 -21.55
C LEU A 291 -6.51 23.09 -20.47
N PRO A 292 -7.82 23.32 -20.43
CA PRO A 292 -8.71 22.55 -19.57
C PRO A 292 -8.73 21.07 -20.01
N VAL A 293 -8.65 20.16 -19.06
CA VAL A 293 -8.57 18.71 -19.35
C VAL A 293 -9.77 18.22 -20.18
N HIS A 294 -10.98 18.70 -19.89
CA HIS A 294 -12.16 18.30 -20.66
C HIS A 294 -12.11 18.78 -22.13
N SER A 295 -11.34 19.82 -22.46
CA SER A 295 -11.09 20.23 -23.84
C SER A 295 -10.17 19.24 -24.57
N LEU A 296 -9.19 18.64 -23.88
CA LEU A 296 -8.38 17.56 -24.45
C LEU A 296 -9.24 16.32 -24.74
N VAL A 297 -10.16 15.99 -23.85
CA VAL A 297 -11.14 14.90 -24.08
C VAL A 297 -12.04 15.22 -25.27
N ALA A 298 -12.54 16.46 -25.38
CA ALA A 298 -13.38 16.89 -26.51
C ALA A 298 -12.65 16.77 -27.87
N ASN A 299 -11.34 17.07 -27.92
CA ASN A 299 -10.54 16.85 -29.12
C ASN A 299 -10.49 15.37 -29.54
N THR A 300 -10.44 14.46 -28.56
CA THR A 300 -10.48 13.01 -28.81
C THR A 300 -11.87 12.56 -29.24
N VAL A 301 -12.94 13.10 -28.63
CA VAL A 301 -14.33 12.86 -29.04
C VAL A 301 -14.55 13.22 -30.50
N GLN A 302 -14.06 14.38 -30.94
CA GLN A 302 -14.18 14.82 -32.34
C GLN A 302 -13.47 13.89 -33.33
N LYS A 303 -12.33 13.31 -32.94
CA LYS A 303 -11.55 12.40 -33.78
C LYS A 303 -12.18 11.01 -33.89
N GLN A 304 -12.83 10.53 -32.83
CA GLN A 304 -13.34 9.16 -32.76
C GLN A 304 -14.68 9.02 -32.00
N PRO A 305 -15.77 9.66 -32.45
CA PRO A 305 -17.02 9.73 -31.70
C PRO A 305 -17.72 8.37 -31.52
N HIS A 306 -17.47 7.42 -32.42
CA HIS A 306 -18.10 6.10 -32.41
C HIS A 306 -17.29 5.02 -31.67
N SER A 307 -16.04 5.31 -31.29
CA SER A 307 -15.21 4.37 -30.52
C SER A 307 -15.71 4.25 -29.08
N THR A 308 -15.58 3.06 -28.48
CA THR A 308 -15.95 2.80 -27.08
C THR A 308 -15.02 3.56 -26.13
N ALA A 309 -15.57 4.49 -25.35
CA ALA A 309 -14.84 5.21 -24.31
C ALA A 309 -14.90 4.47 -22.98
N ILE A 310 -16.08 3.97 -22.61
CA ILE A 310 -16.35 3.30 -21.34
C ILE A 310 -16.95 1.93 -21.60
N CYS A 311 -16.41 0.91 -20.94
CA CYS A 311 -16.96 -0.43 -20.89
C CYS A 311 -17.17 -0.80 -19.42
N ALA A 312 -18.39 -0.70 -18.92
CA ALA A 312 -18.70 -0.86 -17.50
C ALA A 312 -19.66 -2.04 -17.28
N TRP A 313 -19.66 -2.56 -16.05
CA TRP A 313 -20.60 -3.60 -15.62
C TRP A 313 -22.07 -3.19 -15.80
N ASP A 314 -22.37 -1.89 -15.64
CA ASP A 314 -23.70 -1.35 -15.80
C ASP A 314 -23.96 -0.86 -17.21
N GLY A 315 -23.02 -1.01 -18.15
CA GLY A 315 -23.14 -0.87 -19.62
C GLY A 315 -22.11 0.06 -20.28
N ASP A 316 -22.13 0.09 -21.61
CA ASP A 316 -21.09 0.75 -22.42
C ASP A 316 -21.48 2.18 -22.85
N LEU A 317 -20.47 3.01 -23.15
CA LEU A 317 -20.62 4.33 -23.77
C LEU A 317 -19.55 4.57 -24.84
N SER A 318 -19.96 5.08 -26.00
CA SER A 318 -19.03 5.65 -26.98
C SER A 318 -18.51 7.03 -26.53
N TYR A 319 -17.43 7.52 -27.14
CA TYR A 319 -16.93 8.87 -26.90
C TYR A 319 -18.01 9.94 -27.16
N GLY A 320 -18.79 9.81 -28.23
CA GLY A 320 -19.88 10.73 -28.54
C GLY A 320 -20.99 10.71 -27.49
N GLN A 321 -21.41 9.51 -27.04
CA GLN A 321 -22.42 9.36 -25.99
C GLN A 321 -21.94 9.91 -24.64
N LEU A 322 -20.69 9.65 -24.28
CA LEU A 322 -20.08 10.19 -23.07
C LEU A 322 -20.05 11.72 -23.08
N ASP A 323 -19.70 12.32 -24.21
CA ASP A 323 -19.69 13.77 -24.38
C ASP A 323 -21.09 14.38 -24.26
N GLU A 324 -22.09 13.80 -24.92
CA GLU A 324 -23.47 14.27 -24.90
C GLU A 324 -24.10 14.17 -23.49
N LEU A 325 -23.93 13.03 -22.81
CA LEU A 325 -24.44 12.82 -21.45
C LEU A 325 -23.78 13.77 -20.45
N SER A 326 -22.45 13.93 -20.53
CA SER A 326 -21.72 14.84 -19.63
C SER A 326 -22.05 16.31 -19.90
N THR A 327 -22.26 16.70 -21.16
CA THR A 327 -22.72 18.05 -21.54
C THR A 327 -24.13 18.32 -21.01
N THR A 328 -25.04 17.36 -21.15
CA THR A 328 -26.42 17.48 -20.65
C THR A 328 -26.44 17.64 -19.13
N LEU A 329 -25.67 16.81 -18.42
CA LEU A 329 -25.53 16.91 -16.97
C LEU A 329 -24.88 18.26 -16.55
N ALA A 330 -23.89 18.75 -17.30
CA ALA A 330 -23.27 20.05 -17.02
C ALA A 330 -24.29 21.20 -17.06
N HIS A 331 -25.17 21.23 -18.06
CA HIS A 331 -26.26 22.21 -18.12
C HIS A 331 -27.23 22.09 -16.94
N HIS A 332 -27.56 20.86 -16.51
CA HIS A 332 -28.39 20.64 -15.33
C HIS A 332 -27.72 21.12 -14.03
N LEU A 333 -26.40 20.98 -13.90
CA LEU A 333 -25.65 21.48 -12.75
C LEU A 333 -25.62 23.01 -12.73
N LEU A 334 -25.41 23.66 -13.89
CA LEU A 334 -25.48 25.12 -14.02
C LEU A 334 -26.88 25.64 -13.66
N ALA A 335 -27.94 24.98 -14.13
CA ALA A 335 -29.32 25.33 -13.79
C ALA A 335 -29.64 25.21 -12.29
N ARG A 336 -28.87 24.39 -11.55
CA ARG A 336 -28.94 24.26 -10.09
C ARG A 336 -28.03 25.22 -9.33
N GLY A 337 -27.39 26.16 -10.02
CA GLY A 337 -26.59 27.22 -9.41
C GLY A 337 -25.12 26.89 -9.21
N LEU A 338 -24.59 25.84 -9.85
CA LEU A 338 -23.15 25.56 -9.81
C LEU A 338 -22.35 26.74 -10.38
N SER A 339 -21.50 27.33 -9.55
CA SER A 339 -20.56 28.39 -9.93
C SER A 339 -19.16 27.86 -10.24
N SER A 340 -18.35 28.65 -10.93
CA SER A 340 -16.96 28.30 -11.21
C SER A 340 -16.15 28.06 -9.92
N ASP A 341 -15.25 27.08 -9.97
CA ASP A 341 -14.33 26.68 -8.89
C ASP A 341 -15.04 26.20 -7.60
N THR A 342 -16.31 25.78 -7.73
CA THR A 342 -17.09 25.17 -6.65
C THR A 342 -16.80 23.69 -6.56
N VAL A 343 -16.49 23.20 -5.35
CA VAL A 343 -16.25 21.77 -5.10
C VAL A 343 -17.58 20.99 -5.09
N VAL A 344 -17.68 19.96 -5.95
CA VAL A 344 -18.89 19.13 -6.10
C VAL A 344 -18.59 17.70 -5.62
N PRO A 345 -19.19 17.25 -4.50
CA PRO A 345 -19.01 15.90 -4.01
C PRO A 345 -19.74 14.87 -4.88
N LEU A 346 -19.00 13.86 -5.35
CA LEU A 346 -19.52 12.71 -6.09
C LEU A 346 -19.57 11.52 -5.13
N CYS A 347 -20.78 11.00 -4.86
CA CYS A 347 -21.04 10.00 -3.81
C CYS A 347 -21.88 8.85 -4.35
N PHE A 348 -21.27 8.01 -5.18
CA PHE A 348 -21.88 6.80 -5.72
C PHE A 348 -20.82 5.79 -6.16
N GLU A 349 -21.23 4.54 -6.34
CA GLU A 349 -20.33 3.44 -6.71
C GLU A 349 -19.74 3.59 -8.12
N LYS A 350 -18.63 2.88 -8.35
CA LYS A 350 -18.01 2.78 -9.67
C LYS A 350 -19.01 2.26 -10.70
N SER A 351 -19.21 3.04 -11.74
CA SER A 351 -20.19 2.79 -12.81
C SER A 351 -19.84 3.65 -14.02
N ARG A 352 -20.50 3.41 -15.17
CA ARG A 352 -20.34 4.30 -16.34
C ARG A 352 -20.72 5.76 -16.07
N TRP A 353 -21.49 6.03 -15.02
CA TRP A 353 -21.91 7.37 -14.63
C TRP A 353 -20.80 8.18 -13.95
N MET A 354 -19.75 7.55 -13.42
CA MET A 354 -18.66 8.27 -12.74
C MET A 354 -17.87 9.15 -13.73
N PRO A 355 -17.39 8.62 -14.87
CA PRO A 355 -16.84 9.45 -15.96
C PRO A 355 -17.77 10.57 -16.42
N VAL A 356 -19.08 10.28 -16.56
CA VAL A 356 -20.10 11.27 -16.98
C VAL A 356 -20.17 12.42 -15.98
N ALA A 357 -20.25 12.13 -14.68
CA ALA A 357 -20.34 13.13 -13.63
C ALA A 357 -19.06 13.97 -13.52
N ILE A 358 -17.90 13.33 -13.58
CA ILE A 358 -16.59 14.00 -13.53
C ILE A 358 -16.45 15.02 -14.67
N LEU A 359 -16.72 14.59 -15.91
CA LEU A 359 -16.66 15.48 -17.07
C LEU A 359 -17.72 16.58 -17.01
N ALA A 360 -18.93 16.28 -16.52
CA ALA A 360 -20.00 17.27 -16.40
C ALA A 360 -19.64 18.40 -15.43
N VAL A 361 -19.06 18.07 -14.28
CA VAL A 361 -18.61 19.07 -13.30
C VAL A 361 -17.50 19.92 -13.89
N MET A 362 -16.51 19.32 -14.56
CA MET A 362 -15.43 20.06 -15.24
C MET A 362 -15.98 21.01 -16.32
N LYS A 363 -16.92 20.55 -17.16
CA LYS A 363 -17.55 21.36 -18.21
C LYS A 363 -18.37 22.52 -17.65
N ALA A 364 -18.98 22.33 -16.49
CA ALA A 364 -19.69 23.39 -15.76
C ALA A 364 -18.74 24.33 -15.00
N GLY A 365 -17.42 24.10 -15.04
CA GLY A 365 -16.40 24.91 -14.38
C GLY A 365 -16.26 24.66 -12.88
N GLY A 366 -16.87 23.60 -12.35
CA GLY A 366 -16.71 23.17 -10.96
C GLY A 366 -15.53 22.21 -10.77
N VAL A 367 -15.25 21.86 -9.52
CA VAL A 367 -14.17 20.97 -9.09
C VAL A 367 -14.78 19.66 -8.61
N PRO A 368 -14.73 18.56 -9.39
CA PRO A 368 -15.28 17.29 -8.94
C PRO A 368 -14.46 16.70 -7.77
N GLN A 369 -15.15 16.24 -6.74
CA GLN A 369 -14.55 15.64 -5.53
C GLN A 369 -15.23 14.31 -5.22
N PRO A 370 -14.62 13.14 -5.47
CA PRO A 370 -15.20 11.87 -5.10
C PRO A 370 -15.00 11.73 -3.60
N VAL A 371 -16.10 11.57 -2.88
CA VAL A 371 -16.03 11.18 -1.48
C VAL A 371 -16.42 9.71 -1.47
N ILE A 372 -15.48 8.83 -1.10
CA ILE A 372 -15.84 7.44 -0.80
C ILE A 372 -16.71 7.49 0.45
N ILE A 373 -18.00 7.35 0.25
CA ILE A 373 -18.96 7.21 1.33
C ILE A 373 -19.59 5.83 1.17
N LEU A 374 -19.12 4.87 1.95
CA LEU A 374 -20.03 3.84 2.44
C LEU A 374 -21.13 4.60 3.17
N CYS A 375 -22.35 4.53 2.64
CA CYS A 375 -23.49 5.32 3.08
C CYS A 375 -23.73 5.15 4.59
N SER A 376 -23.14 6.03 5.41
CA SER A 376 -23.53 6.25 6.81
C SER A 376 -23.90 7.71 7.00
N GLU A 377 -25.01 7.94 7.70
CA GLU A 377 -25.60 9.26 7.96
C GLU A 377 -24.63 10.25 8.65
N THR A 378 -23.61 9.74 9.33
CA THR A 378 -22.56 10.51 10.02
C THR A 378 -21.62 11.31 9.10
N THR A 379 -21.72 11.14 7.77
CA THR A 379 -20.76 11.72 6.80
C THR A 379 -21.19 13.09 6.27
N HIS A 380 -22.49 13.42 6.32
CA HIS A 380 -22.98 14.75 5.96
C HIS A 380 -22.29 15.84 6.81
N GLU A 381 -22.10 15.56 8.10
CA GLU A 381 -21.39 16.47 9.02
C GLU A 381 -19.90 16.62 8.68
N LYS A 382 -19.20 15.53 8.30
CA LYS A 382 -17.77 15.58 7.93
C LYS A 382 -17.56 16.38 6.64
N ALA A 383 -18.45 16.27 5.65
CA ALA A 383 -18.42 17.07 4.43
C ALA A 383 -18.77 18.55 4.69
N CYS A 384 -19.70 18.84 5.62
CA CYS A 384 -20.02 20.20 6.03
C CYS A 384 -18.87 20.92 6.77
N ARG A 385 -17.97 20.19 7.45
CA ARG A 385 -16.77 20.77 8.10
C ARG A 385 -15.74 21.32 7.11
N LEU A 386 -15.84 21.01 5.81
CA LEU A 386 -14.98 21.63 4.77
C LEU A 386 -15.31 23.13 4.53
N GLY A 387 -16.32 23.67 5.21
CA GLY A 387 -16.46 25.09 5.51
C GLY A 387 -16.80 26.03 4.34
N THR A 388 -16.76 25.58 3.09
CA THR A 388 -16.96 26.46 1.92
C THR A 388 -17.70 25.84 0.72
N CYS A 389 -18.21 24.61 0.81
CA CYS A 389 -18.75 23.90 -0.36
C CYS A 389 -20.29 24.00 -0.47
N GLN A 390 -20.83 24.38 -1.64
CA GLN A 390 -22.20 24.03 -1.99
C GLN A 390 -22.24 22.53 -2.31
N LEU A 391 -22.81 21.74 -1.40
CA LEU A 391 -23.06 20.32 -1.65
C LEU A 391 -24.21 20.15 -2.66
N ILE A 392 -23.87 19.83 -3.90
CA ILE A 392 -24.81 19.24 -4.85
C ILE A 392 -24.52 17.73 -4.89
N PRO A 393 -25.21 16.90 -4.08
CA PRO A 393 -25.02 15.47 -4.15
C PRO A 393 -25.51 14.97 -5.52
N VAL A 394 -24.56 14.57 -6.38
CA VAL A 394 -24.87 13.83 -7.61
C VAL A 394 -25.14 12.39 -7.21
N GLY A 395 -26.34 12.11 -6.69
CA GLY A 395 -26.80 10.77 -6.36
C GLY A 395 -27.53 10.09 -7.52
N GLN A 396 -27.79 8.80 -7.38
CA GLN A 396 -28.50 7.96 -8.38
C GLN A 396 -29.84 8.56 -8.86
N ARG A 397 -30.53 9.34 -8.00
CA ARG A 397 -31.76 10.07 -8.36
C ARG A 397 -31.56 11.21 -9.37
N LEU A 398 -30.40 11.87 -9.39
CA LEU A 398 -30.08 12.91 -10.38
C LEU A 398 -29.74 12.26 -11.73
N LEU A 399 -29.06 11.12 -11.68
CA LEU A 399 -28.61 10.35 -12.85
C LEU A 399 -29.76 9.58 -13.52
N ALA A 400 -30.75 9.10 -12.75
CA ALA A 400 -31.94 8.41 -13.27
C ALA A 400 -32.82 9.26 -14.20
N GLY A 401 -32.64 10.59 -14.21
CA GLY A 401 -33.35 11.50 -15.12
C GLY A 401 -32.63 11.75 -16.46
N LEU A 402 -31.41 11.23 -16.66
CA LEU A 402 -30.66 11.36 -17.90
C LEU A 402 -31.02 10.20 -18.84
N ALA A 403 -31.82 10.48 -19.88
CA ALA A 403 -32.11 9.50 -20.92
C ALA A 403 -30.86 9.28 -21.79
N VAL A 404 -30.49 8.01 -22.03
CA VAL A 404 -29.47 7.67 -23.02
C VAL A 404 -30.04 7.92 -24.42
N PRO A 405 -29.35 8.63 -25.33
CA PRO A 405 -29.85 8.91 -26.66
C PRO A 405 -30.20 7.60 -27.40
N GLY A 406 -31.48 7.43 -27.77
CA GLY A 406 -32.00 6.23 -28.43
C GLY A 406 -33.24 5.58 -27.78
N GLN A 407 -33.62 5.99 -26.57
CA GLN A 407 -34.92 5.66 -25.96
C GLN A 407 -35.56 6.96 -25.43
N ASP A 408 -36.61 7.44 -26.10
CA ASP A 408 -37.50 8.55 -25.72
C ASP A 408 -36.88 9.70 -24.90
N ALA A 409 -36.00 10.49 -25.53
CA ALA A 409 -35.51 11.73 -24.94
C ALA A 409 -36.35 12.93 -25.44
N THR A 410 -37.21 13.49 -24.58
CA THR A 410 -37.65 14.89 -24.73
C THR A 410 -36.44 15.80 -24.51
N THR A 411 -35.87 16.28 -25.61
CA THR A 411 -34.74 17.21 -25.61
C THR A 411 -35.20 18.53 -25.00
N THR A 412 -34.89 18.76 -23.72
CA THR A 412 -35.09 20.07 -23.10
C THR A 412 -33.93 20.93 -23.56
N THR A 413 -34.16 21.81 -24.54
CA THR A 413 -33.16 22.73 -25.07
C THR A 413 -32.87 23.81 -24.02
N THR A 414 -31.91 23.56 -23.13
CA THR A 414 -31.40 24.58 -22.22
C THR A 414 -30.53 25.57 -23.00
N THR A 415 -30.90 26.84 -23.00
CA THR A 415 -30.26 27.96 -23.72
C THR A 415 -29.00 28.51 -23.04
N THR A 416 -28.64 28.01 -21.86
CA THR A 416 -27.45 28.43 -21.11
C THR A 416 -26.18 27.85 -21.73
N THR A 417 -25.27 28.70 -22.19
CA THR A 417 -23.94 28.31 -22.70
C THR A 417 -23.06 27.79 -21.58
N LEU A 418 -22.26 26.74 -21.85
CA LEU A 418 -21.24 26.28 -20.90
C LEU A 418 -20.16 27.36 -20.70
N PRO A 419 -19.62 27.52 -19.48
CA PRO A 419 -18.58 28.50 -19.20
C PRO A 419 -17.24 28.11 -19.85
N THR A 420 -16.42 29.11 -20.16
CA THR A 420 -15.00 28.89 -20.45
C THR A 420 -14.26 28.68 -19.13
N VAL A 421 -13.55 27.56 -19.00
CA VAL A 421 -12.79 27.22 -17.79
C VAL A 421 -11.35 27.69 -17.93
N ASP A 422 -10.84 28.37 -16.91
CA ASP A 422 -9.44 28.74 -16.80
C ASP A 422 -8.59 27.50 -16.41
N PRO A 423 -7.53 27.14 -17.17
CA PRO A 423 -6.64 26.04 -16.84
C PRO A 423 -5.97 26.14 -15.45
N SER A 424 -5.87 27.34 -14.87
CA SER A 424 -5.35 27.52 -13.52
C SER A 424 -6.33 27.13 -12.40
N HIS A 425 -7.61 26.94 -12.73
CA HIS A 425 -8.61 26.47 -11.78
C HIS A 425 -8.38 25.01 -11.36
N ARG A 426 -8.91 24.66 -10.18
CA ARG A 426 -8.76 23.36 -9.55
C ARG A 426 -9.50 22.28 -10.35
N ILE A 427 -8.88 21.11 -10.52
CA ILE A 427 -9.51 19.95 -11.18
C ILE A 427 -9.98 18.90 -10.16
N TYR A 428 -9.24 18.69 -9.07
CA TYR A 428 -9.66 17.87 -7.94
C TYR A 428 -8.88 18.24 -6.68
N ILE A 429 -9.32 17.71 -5.54
CA ILE A 429 -8.59 17.78 -4.26
C ILE A 429 -8.42 16.35 -3.73
N THR A 430 -7.19 15.92 -3.47
CA THR A 430 -6.94 14.58 -2.89
C THR A 430 -6.66 14.74 -1.40
N PHE A 431 -7.47 14.09 -0.56
CA PHE A 431 -7.29 14.15 0.89
C PHE A 431 -6.39 13.01 1.39
N THR A 432 -5.33 13.37 2.11
CA THR A 432 -4.41 12.45 2.79
C THR A 432 -4.49 12.64 4.30
N SER A 433 -4.11 11.61 5.07
CA SER A 433 -3.84 11.76 6.52
C SER A 433 -2.72 12.78 6.71
N GLY A 434 -2.90 13.75 7.61
CA GLY A 434 -1.89 14.74 7.94
C GLY A 434 -1.20 14.43 9.27
N SER A 435 0.04 14.88 9.42
CA SER A 435 0.88 14.64 10.61
C SER A 435 0.31 15.13 11.94
N THR A 436 -0.71 16.00 11.90
CA THR A 436 -1.38 16.63 13.06
C THR A 436 -2.74 16.02 13.41
N GLY A 437 -3.15 14.95 12.71
CA GLY A 437 -4.51 14.40 12.82
C GLY A 437 -5.59 15.20 12.09
N THR A 438 -5.21 16.27 11.38
CA THR A 438 -6.08 17.01 10.44
C THR A 438 -5.82 16.53 9.02
N THR A 439 -6.85 16.12 8.28
CA THR A 439 -6.72 15.68 6.88
C THR A 439 -6.24 16.80 5.97
N GLU A 440 -5.20 16.54 5.19
CA GLU A 440 -4.58 17.50 4.26
C GLU A 440 -5.17 17.30 2.86
N GLY A 441 -5.74 18.35 2.25
CA GLY A 441 -6.31 18.29 0.90
C GLY A 441 -5.34 18.86 -0.13
N ALA A 442 -4.60 18.01 -0.84
CA ALA A 442 -3.70 18.43 -1.92
C ALA A 442 -4.48 18.91 -3.14
N ILE A 443 -4.16 20.11 -3.62
CA ILE A 443 -4.88 20.78 -4.71
C ILE A 443 -4.12 20.65 -6.02
N VAL A 444 -4.79 20.13 -7.05
CA VAL A 444 -4.26 20.01 -8.42
C VAL A 444 -5.12 20.85 -9.36
N THR A 445 -4.50 21.52 -10.34
CA THR A 445 -5.19 22.34 -11.36
C THR A 445 -5.39 21.58 -12.67
N HIS A 446 -6.21 22.14 -13.56
CA HIS A 446 -6.29 21.68 -14.94
C HIS A 446 -4.93 21.72 -15.64
N SER A 447 -4.15 22.81 -15.51
CA SER A 447 -2.85 23.00 -16.15
C SER A 447 -1.79 22.01 -15.65
N ASN A 448 -1.81 21.68 -14.35
CA ASN A 448 -0.94 20.62 -13.81
C ASN A 448 -1.25 19.29 -14.50
N PHE A 449 -2.54 18.95 -14.56
CA PHE A 449 -2.98 17.65 -15.04
C PHE A 449 -2.88 17.50 -16.56
N SER A 450 -3.26 18.52 -17.34
CA SER A 450 -3.08 18.55 -18.80
C SER A 450 -1.62 18.41 -19.21
N SER A 451 -0.70 19.01 -18.44
CA SER A 451 0.75 18.86 -18.66
C SER A 451 1.17 17.41 -18.48
N ALA A 452 0.70 16.76 -17.40
CA ALA A 452 0.93 15.33 -17.15
C ALA A 452 0.38 14.43 -18.26
N LEU A 453 -0.83 14.74 -18.74
CA LEU A 453 -1.53 13.97 -19.78
C LEU A 453 -0.77 13.99 -21.10
N VAL A 454 -0.35 15.18 -21.54
CA VAL A 454 0.30 15.35 -22.85
C VAL A 454 1.74 14.84 -22.82
N GLN A 455 2.49 15.14 -21.77
CA GLN A 455 3.95 14.90 -21.77
C GLN A 455 4.34 13.49 -21.39
N GLN A 456 3.52 12.80 -20.58
CA GLN A 456 3.85 11.46 -20.09
C GLN A 456 3.14 10.35 -20.90
N GLN A 457 2.39 10.70 -21.95
CA GLN A 457 1.59 9.75 -22.72
C GLN A 457 2.43 8.59 -23.27
N GLU A 458 3.58 8.89 -23.89
CA GLU A 458 4.49 7.90 -24.46
C GLU A 458 5.19 7.07 -23.37
N ALA A 459 5.75 7.73 -22.35
CA ALA A 459 6.47 7.06 -21.25
C ALA A 459 5.60 6.07 -20.46
N LEU A 460 4.29 6.30 -20.42
CA LEU A 460 3.32 5.45 -19.72
C LEU A 460 2.57 4.49 -20.65
N PHE A 461 2.93 4.41 -21.94
CA PHE A 461 2.33 3.53 -22.94
C PHE A 461 0.81 3.74 -23.14
N PHE A 462 0.33 4.98 -23.06
CA PHE A 462 -1.09 5.30 -23.31
C PHE A 462 -1.37 5.59 -24.80
N GLY A 463 -2.40 4.95 -25.34
CA GLY A 463 -2.87 5.19 -26.71
C GLY A 463 -4.27 4.62 -26.99
N PRO A 464 -4.79 4.74 -28.23
CA PRO A 464 -6.16 4.35 -28.55
C PRO A 464 -6.47 2.85 -28.41
N HIS A 465 -5.43 2.01 -28.42
CA HIS A 465 -5.56 0.57 -28.26
C HIS A 465 -5.68 0.13 -26.79
N VAL A 466 -5.47 1.05 -25.85
CA VAL A 466 -5.40 0.73 -24.41
C VAL A 466 -6.79 0.53 -23.84
N ARG A 467 -6.95 -0.54 -23.06
CA ARG A 467 -8.12 -0.92 -22.27
C ARG A 467 -7.69 -1.00 -20.81
N VAL A 468 -7.98 0.07 -20.05
CA VAL A 468 -7.51 0.24 -18.67
C VAL A 468 -8.52 -0.34 -17.68
N PHE A 469 -8.06 -1.20 -16.77
CA PHE A 469 -8.91 -1.71 -15.68
C PHE A 469 -9.01 -0.72 -14.52
N ASP A 470 -10.22 -0.27 -14.19
CA ASP A 470 -10.49 0.73 -13.16
C ASP A 470 -10.52 0.15 -11.72
N PHE A 471 -9.39 -0.42 -11.30
CA PHE A 471 -9.25 -1.08 -10.00
C PHE A 471 -9.18 -0.09 -8.82
N VAL A 472 -8.41 0.99 -8.95
CA VAL A 472 -8.07 1.92 -7.86
C VAL A 472 -9.28 2.74 -7.45
N SER A 473 -9.52 2.92 -6.14
CA SER A 473 -10.65 3.73 -5.68
C SER A 473 -10.50 5.22 -6.05
N TYR A 474 -11.62 5.89 -6.38
CA TYR A 474 -11.65 7.29 -6.84
C TYR A 474 -11.25 8.33 -5.78
N ALA A 475 -11.10 7.97 -4.50
CA ALA A 475 -10.47 8.89 -3.52
C ALA A 475 -8.96 9.02 -3.69
N TRP A 476 -8.34 8.18 -4.53
CA TRP A 476 -6.92 8.25 -4.81
C TRP A 476 -6.68 8.84 -6.20
N ASP A 477 -5.69 9.72 -6.29
CA ASP A 477 -5.21 10.38 -7.51
C ASP A 477 -4.89 9.42 -8.67
N VAL A 478 -4.44 8.18 -8.40
CA VAL A 478 -4.15 7.19 -9.45
C VAL A 478 -5.40 6.82 -10.26
N ALA A 479 -6.59 6.78 -9.64
CA ALA A 479 -7.84 6.53 -10.37
C ALA A 479 -8.16 7.67 -11.34
N TRP A 480 -7.87 8.91 -10.95
CA TRP A 480 -7.98 10.09 -11.79
C TRP A 480 -7.02 10.05 -12.97
N SER A 481 -5.76 9.67 -12.71
CA SER A 481 -4.74 9.44 -13.74
C SER A 481 -5.22 8.42 -14.76
N ASN A 482 -5.70 7.26 -14.32
CA ASN A 482 -6.22 6.21 -15.19
C ASN A 482 -7.38 6.73 -16.05
N LEU A 483 -8.45 7.25 -15.43
CA LEU A 483 -9.62 7.75 -16.14
C LEU A 483 -9.25 8.79 -17.22
N LEU A 484 -8.54 9.85 -16.83
CA LEU A 484 -8.32 11.00 -17.70
C LEU A 484 -7.28 10.70 -18.78
N ARG A 485 -6.23 9.91 -18.47
CA ARG A 485 -5.28 9.44 -19.50
C ARG A 485 -5.95 8.57 -20.52
N THR A 486 -6.78 7.61 -20.10
CA THR A 486 -7.52 6.75 -21.01
C THR A 486 -8.37 7.58 -21.97
N LEU A 487 -9.14 8.53 -21.44
CA LEU A 487 -10.04 9.36 -22.24
C LEU A 487 -9.27 10.25 -23.22
N VAL A 488 -8.19 10.91 -22.80
CA VAL A 488 -7.39 11.78 -23.68
C VAL A 488 -6.63 10.97 -24.73
N ALA A 489 -6.06 9.81 -24.36
CA ALA A 489 -5.31 8.96 -25.28
C ALA A 489 -6.18 8.22 -26.31
N GLY A 490 -7.50 8.24 -26.15
CA GLY A 490 -8.44 7.58 -27.05
C GLY A 490 -8.74 6.12 -26.71
N GLY A 491 -8.34 5.66 -25.52
CA GLY A 491 -8.54 4.28 -25.08
C GLY A 491 -9.93 4.01 -24.50
N CYS A 492 -10.09 2.85 -23.86
CA CYS A 492 -11.32 2.44 -23.21
C CYS A 492 -11.10 2.20 -21.71
N LEU A 493 -11.91 2.81 -20.85
CA LEU A 493 -11.90 2.55 -19.41
C LEU A 493 -12.85 1.40 -19.10
N CYS A 494 -12.32 0.33 -18.51
CA CYS A 494 -13.03 -0.88 -18.15
C CYS A 494 -13.40 -0.84 -16.66
N ILE A 495 -14.69 -0.59 -16.35
CA ILE A 495 -15.17 -0.35 -14.99
C ILE A 495 -15.87 -1.59 -14.43
N PRO A 496 -15.24 -2.34 -13.50
CA PRO A 496 -15.90 -3.47 -12.84
C PRO A 496 -16.95 -3.00 -11.84
N SER A 497 -17.93 -3.86 -11.52
CA SER A 497 -18.75 -3.71 -10.32
C SER A 497 -17.87 -3.87 -9.06
N GLU A 498 -18.37 -3.43 -7.91
CA GLU A 498 -17.61 -3.55 -6.66
C GLU A 498 -17.32 -5.02 -6.31
N PHE A 499 -18.26 -5.93 -6.58
CA PHE A 499 -18.07 -7.37 -6.45
C PHE A 499 -16.97 -7.88 -7.39
N GLN A 500 -17.06 -7.57 -8.68
CA GLN A 500 -16.05 -7.97 -9.67
C GLN A 500 -14.64 -7.46 -9.34
N ARG A 501 -14.56 -6.23 -8.84
CA ARG A 501 -13.29 -5.59 -8.42
C ARG A 501 -12.66 -6.26 -7.20
N ARG A 502 -13.45 -6.97 -6.39
CA ARG A 502 -13.04 -7.57 -5.11
C ARG A 502 -12.81 -9.07 -5.16
N GLU A 503 -13.65 -9.79 -5.88
CA GLU A 503 -13.69 -11.26 -5.90
C GLU A 503 -13.31 -11.84 -7.26
N GLU A 504 -13.62 -11.15 -8.37
CA GLU A 504 -13.46 -11.70 -9.72
C GLU A 504 -12.47 -10.91 -10.59
N ILE A 505 -11.38 -10.40 -10.00
CA ILE A 505 -10.44 -9.49 -10.68
C ILE A 505 -9.92 -10.09 -11.99
N GLU A 506 -9.37 -11.31 -11.94
CA GLU A 506 -8.76 -11.98 -13.11
C GLU A 506 -9.79 -12.30 -14.19
N LYS A 507 -10.94 -12.88 -13.78
CA LYS A 507 -12.06 -13.21 -14.66
C LYS A 507 -12.58 -11.96 -15.37
N THR A 508 -12.77 -10.88 -14.63
CA THR A 508 -13.27 -9.61 -15.16
C THR A 508 -12.25 -8.97 -16.11
N MET A 509 -10.96 -8.96 -15.76
CA MET A 509 -9.90 -8.47 -16.64
C MET A 509 -9.85 -9.24 -17.97
N SER A 510 -10.02 -10.56 -17.93
CA SER A 510 -10.07 -11.41 -19.11
C SER A 510 -11.31 -11.14 -19.97
N GLN A 511 -12.51 -11.09 -19.35
CA GLN A 511 -13.78 -10.80 -20.04
C GLN A 511 -13.80 -9.42 -20.69
N LEU A 512 -13.32 -8.40 -19.98
CA LEU A 512 -13.22 -7.03 -20.49
C LEU A 512 -11.99 -6.85 -21.41
N ARG A 513 -11.20 -7.89 -21.65
CA ARG A 513 -9.98 -7.85 -22.48
C ARG A 513 -9.06 -6.69 -22.11
N VAL A 514 -8.85 -6.52 -20.81
CA VAL A 514 -7.94 -5.50 -20.26
C VAL A 514 -6.54 -5.77 -20.76
N ASN A 515 -5.88 -4.74 -21.28
CA ASN A 515 -4.46 -4.80 -21.67
C ASN A 515 -3.57 -3.85 -20.86
N TYR A 516 -4.14 -3.05 -19.97
CA TYR A 516 -3.40 -2.15 -19.08
C TYR A 516 -4.03 -2.11 -17.69
N THR A 517 -3.20 -2.22 -16.65
CA THR A 517 -3.68 -2.02 -15.28
C THR A 517 -2.62 -1.35 -14.40
N THR A 518 -3.09 -0.58 -13.43
CA THR A 518 -2.24 0.06 -12.42
C THR A 518 -2.56 -0.53 -11.05
N LEU A 519 -1.59 -1.18 -10.43
CA LEU A 519 -1.74 -1.89 -9.15
C LEU A 519 -0.61 -1.53 -8.19
N THR A 520 -0.81 -1.77 -6.90
CA THR A 520 0.31 -1.87 -5.96
C THR A 520 1.02 -3.22 -6.13
N PRO A 521 2.34 -3.33 -5.92
CA PRO A 521 3.04 -4.62 -5.89
C PRO A 521 2.33 -5.68 -5.03
N SER A 522 1.80 -5.32 -3.86
CA SER A 522 1.06 -6.23 -2.98
C SER A 522 -0.19 -6.84 -3.63
N VAL A 523 -0.96 -6.06 -4.38
CA VAL A 523 -2.13 -6.56 -5.13
C VAL A 523 -1.69 -7.40 -6.33
N ALA A 524 -0.66 -6.97 -7.05
CA ALA A 524 -0.13 -7.74 -8.19
C ALA A 524 0.36 -9.13 -7.78
N ARG A 525 0.92 -9.28 -6.57
CA ARG A 525 1.33 -10.60 -6.01
C ARG A 525 0.15 -11.55 -5.75
N LEU A 526 -1.08 -11.06 -5.70
CA LEU A 526 -2.26 -11.91 -5.50
C LEU A 526 -2.81 -12.50 -6.77
N LEU A 527 -2.57 -11.86 -7.90
CA LEU A 527 -3.12 -12.30 -9.17
C LEU A 527 -2.21 -13.37 -9.78
N ASN A 528 -2.81 -14.36 -10.42
CA ASN A 528 -2.16 -15.30 -11.30
C ASN A 528 -1.96 -14.64 -12.68
N PRO A 529 -0.71 -14.35 -13.09
CA PRO A 529 -0.45 -13.71 -14.38
C PRO A 529 -1.01 -14.49 -15.59
N ALA A 530 -1.06 -15.83 -15.51
CA ALA A 530 -1.61 -16.66 -16.57
C ALA A 530 -3.14 -16.53 -16.75
N ALA A 531 -3.85 -16.06 -15.72
CA ALA A 531 -5.30 -15.87 -15.76
C ALA A 531 -5.73 -14.54 -16.43
N VAL A 532 -4.77 -13.66 -16.74
CA VAL A 532 -4.99 -12.35 -17.40
C VAL A 532 -4.22 -12.25 -18.72
N PRO A 533 -4.47 -13.15 -19.70
CA PRO A 533 -3.64 -13.33 -20.89
C PRO A 533 -3.64 -12.15 -21.89
N HIS A 534 -4.51 -11.15 -21.68
CA HIS A 534 -4.59 -9.96 -22.53
C HIS A 534 -3.78 -8.78 -21.99
N LEU A 535 -3.21 -8.89 -20.78
CA LEU A 535 -2.46 -7.82 -20.13
C LEU A 535 -1.12 -7.59 -20.84
N ASP A 536 -0.99 -6.44 -21.52
CA ASP A 536 0.25 -6.05 -22.19
C ASP A 536 1.15 -5.22 -21.26
N THR A 537 0.57 -4.31 -20.48
CA THR A 537 1.31 -3.40 -19.60
C THR A 537 0.81 -3.47 -18.17
N LEU A 538 1.72 -3.76 -17.24
CA LEU A 538 1.49 -3.69 -15.80
C LEU A 538 2.21 -2.47 -15.22
N ALA A 539 1.45 -1.49 -14.75
CA ALA A 539 1.97 -0.36 -14.01
C ALA A 539 1.90 -0.63 -12.50
N LEU A 540 3.02 -0.45 -11.81
CA LEU A 540 3.16 -0.60 -10.38
C LEU A 540 3.43 0.75 -9.72
N ILE A 541 2.73 1.03 -8.63
CA ILE A 541 2.84 2.31 -7.91
C ILE A 541 2.57 2.14 -6.41
N GLY A 542 3.12 3.05 -5.62
CA GLY A 542 2.78 3.21 -4.21
C GLY A 542 3.58 2.34 -3.24
N GLU A 543 4.32 1.34 -3.70
CA GLU A 543 5.22 0.53 -2.86
C GLU A 543 6.54 0.27 -3.59
N PRO A 544 7.64 0.01 -2.87
CA PRO A 544 8.88 -0.47 -3.48
C PRO A 544 8.63 -1.75 -4.29
N LEU A 545 9.16 -1.77 -5.50
CA LEU A 545 9.14 -2.93 -6.40
C LEU A 545 10.35 -3.83 -6.13
N SER A 546 10.16 -5.15 -6.19
CA SER A 546 11.25 -6.12 -6.06
C SER A 546 11.51 -6.91 -7.35
N GLN A 547 12.72 -7.43 -7.52
CA GLN A 547 13.06 -8.32 -8.64
C GLN A 547 12.13 -9.54 -8.74
N ALA A 548 11.67 -10.06 -7.60
CA ALA A 548 10.73 -11.18 -7.58
C ALA A 548 9.37 -10.81 -8.17
N ASP A 549 8.92 -9.57 -8.00
CA ASP A 549 7.70 -9.06 -8.62
C ASP A 549 7.88 -8.93 -10.15
N ILE A 550 9.03 -8.39 -10.59
CA ILE A 550 9.37 -8.26 -12.02
C ILE A 550 9.45 -9.64 -12.68
N ALA A 551 10.24 -10.56 -12.12
CA ALA A 551 10.44 -11.90 -12.64
C ALA A 551 9.14 -12.71 -12.76
N ARG A 552 8.18 -12.47 -11.85
CA ARG A 552 6.86 -13.13 -11.90
C ARG A 552 6.01 -12.66 -13.07
N TRP A 553 6.04 -11.37 -13.40
CA TRP A 553 5.15 -10.78 -14.39
C TRP A 553 5.78 -10.66 -15.78
N ALA A 554 7.10 -10.55 -15.88
CA ALA A 554 7.80 -10.30 -17.14
C ALA A 554 7.51 -11.35 -18.23
N PRO A 555 7.30 -12.65 -17.94
CA PRO A 555 6.92 -13.63 -18.96
C PRO A 555 5.49 -13.46 -19.51
N HIS A 556 4.64 -12.69 -18.82
CA HIS A 556 3.20 -12.59 -19.08
C HIS A 556 2.76 -11.22 -19.60
N THR A 557 3.61 -10.20 -19.49
CA THR A 557 3.35 -8.83 -19.95
C THR A 557 4.47 -8.37 -20.86
N LYS A 558 4.16 -7.48 -21.81
CA LYS A 558 5.19 -6.84 -22.65
C LYS A 558 6.00 -5.82 -21.86
N GLU A 559 5.34 -5.07 -20.99
CA GLU A 559 5.93 -3.95 -20.27
C GLU A 559 5.58 -4.01 -18.78
N ILE A 560 6.57 -3.84 -17.92
CA ILE A 560 6.40 -3.60 -16.48
C ILE A 560 6.99 -2.23 -16.16
N ILE A 561 6.13 -1.31 -15.75
CA ILE A 561 6.56 0.04 -15.38
C ILE A 561 6.37 0.26 -13.89
N ASN A 562 7.38 0.84 -13.24
CA ASN A 562 7.28 1.36 -11.89
C ASN A 562 7.08 2.86 -11.99
N THR A 563 6.10 3.38 -11.28
CA THR A 563 5.76 4.79 -11.26
C THR A 563 5.73 5.29 -9.85
N TYR A 564 6.14 6.54 -9.65
CA TYR A 564 6.12 7.19 -8.34
C TYR A 564 5.59 8.61 -8.50
N GLY A 565 4.81 9.06 -7.51
CA GLY A 565 4.29 10.42 -7.41
C GLY A 565 3.65 10.67 -6.04
N PRO A 566 3.86 11.88 -5.47
CA PRO A 566 3.10 12.35 -4.31
C PRO A 566 1.74 12.91 -4.75
N SER A 567 0.75 12.98 -3.84
CA SER A 567 -0.60 13.48 -4.14
C SER A 567 -0.68 14.98 -4.40
N GLU A 568 0.39 15.69 -4.05
CA GLU A 568 0.68 17.08 -4.36
C GLU A 568 0.98 17.30 -5.85
N CYS A 569 1.06 16.22 -6.64
CA CYS A 569 1.24 16.21 -8.09
C CYS A 569 0.20 15.29 -8.76
N PRO A 570 -0.11 15.48 -10.07
CA PRO A 570 -1.09 14.67 -10.79
C PRO A 570 -0.58 13.25 -11.10
N GLY A 571 -0.83 12.30 -10.18
CA GLY A 571 -0.61 10.87 -10.40
C GLY A 571 0.85 10.44 -10.24
N CYS A 572 1.67 10.57 -11.28
CA CYS A 572 3.07 10.16 -11.26
C CYS A 572 3.99 11.26 -11.78
N VAL A 573 5.21 11.31 -11.24
CA VAL A 573 6.26 12.29 -11.53
C VAL A 573 7.57 11.60 -11.95
N THR A 574 7.73 10.31 -11.64
CA THR A 574 8.84 9.50 -12.16
C THR A 574 8.33 8.21 -12.78
N VAL A 575 9.08 7.71 -13.76
CA VAL A 575 8.79 6.46 -14.47
C VAL A 575 10.08 5.66 -14.62
N SER A 576 10.01 4.38 -14.28
CA SER A 576 11.03 3.38 -14.57
C SER A 576 10.41 2.28 -15.43
N GLN A 577 11.01 2.00 -16.59
CA GLN A 577 10.75 0.75 -17.30
C GLN A 577 11.65 -0.30 -16.65
N ASN A 578 11.08 -1.37 -16.10
CA ASN A 578 11.83 -2.35 -15.32
C ASN A 578 11.93 -3.66 -16.08
N PRO A 579 12.96 -3.79 -16.95
CA PRO A 579 13.26 -5.08 -17.55
C PRO A 579 13.79 -6.05 -16.49
N LEU A 580 13.86 -7.33 -16.85
CA LEU A 580 14.39 -8.39 -15.99
C LEU A 580 15.83 -8.15 -15.51
N ASP A 581 16.60 -7.30 -16.17
CA ASP A 581 17.99 -6.96 -15.86
C ASP A 581 18.14 -5.58 -15.18
N THR A 582 17.09 -5.11 -14.50
CA THR A 582 17.11 -3.84 -13.77
C THR A 582 18.31 -3.77 -12.82
N LEU A 583 19.17 -2.76 -13.01
CA LEU A 583 20.47 -2.64 -12.34
C LEU A 583 20.41 -2.09 -10.91
N TYR A 584 19.32 -1.39 -10.57
CA TYR A 584 19.16 -0.68 -9.29
C TYR A 584 17.82 -1.02 -8.63
N GLU A 585 17.83 -1.37 -7.35
CA GLU A 585 16.62 -1.64 -6.57
C GLU A 585 16.68 -0.99 -5.18
N PRO A 586 15.59 -0.38 -4.67
CA PRO A 586 14.34 -0.05 -5.38
C PRO A 586 14.48 1.25 -6.20
N THR A 587 14.40 1.16 -7.53
CA THR A 587 14.48 2.31 -8.43
C THR A 587 13.15 3.05 -8.56
N LEU A 588 13.19 4.38 -8.54
CA LEU A 588 12.06 5.25 -8.92
C LEU A 588 12.14 5.68 -10.40
N GLY A 589 13.20 5.27 -11.12
CA GLY A 589 13.46 5.68 -12.49
C GLY A 589 13.93 7.12 -12.58
N VAL A 590 13.48 7.82 -13.63
CA VAL A 590 13.85 9.22 -13.89
C VAL A 590 12.63 10.12 -13.86
N GLY A 591 12.85 11.43 -13.73
CA GLY A 591 11.80 12.44 -13.81
C GLY A 591 11.04 12.34 -15.14
N SER A 592 9.71 12.38 -15.08
CA SER A 592 8.83 12.31 -16.24
C SER A 592 7.89 13.51 -16.21
N ALA A 593 8.03 14.42 -17.18
CA ALA A 593 7.35 15.72 -17.20
C ALA A 593 7.58 16.61 -15.95
N CYS A 594 8.63 16.32 -15.18
CA CYS A 594 9.17 17.18 -14.12
C CYS A 594 10.67 16.97 -13.98
N ASN A 595 11.34 17.97 -13.43
CA ASN A 595 12.72 17.84 -12.95
C ASN A 595 12.71 17.33 -11.51
N THR A 596 13.76 16.59 -11.18
CA THR A 596 13.97 16.00 -9.86
C THR A 596 15.26 16.55 -9.30
N TRP A 597 15.26 16.93 -8.02
CA TRP A 597 16.42 17.51 -7.34
C TRP A 597 16.61 16.80 -6.02
N ILE A 598 17.85 16.48 -5.64
CA ILE A 598 18.13 15.84 -4.35
C ILE A 598 18.85 16.85 -3.47
N VAL A 599 18.16 17.32 -2.44
CA VAL A 599 18.58 18.43 -1.57
C VAL A 599 19.01 17.88 -0.21
N ASP A 600 20.03 18.47 0.42
CA ASP A 600 20.44 18.05 1.78
C ASP A 600 19.25 18.22 2.75
N PRO A 601 18.81 17.15 3.45
CA PRO A 601 17.67 17.22 4.36
C PRO A 601 17.84 18.21 5.51
N ASN A 602 19.08 18.54 5.85
CA ASN A 602 19.45 19.45 6.93
C ASN A 602 19.80 20.86 6.42
N ASN A 603 19.95 21.02 5.10
CA ASN A 603 20.28 22.30 4.49
C ASN A 603 19.65 22.44 3.10
N ALA A 604 18.51 23.13 3.07
CA ALA A 604 17.72 23.40 1.87
C ALA A 604 18.47 24.17 0.75
N ASP A 605 19.61 24.78 1.07
CA ASP A 605 20.40 25.56 0.10
C ASP A 605 21.45 24.72 -0.64
N HIS A 606 21.65 23.44 -0.29
CA HIS A 606 22.66 22.58 -0.91
C HIS A 606 22.06 21.36 -1.59
N LEU A 607 22.55 21.05 -2.79
CA LEU A 607 22.32 19.75 -3.43
C LEU A 607 23.35 18.75 -2.90
N VAL A 608 22.97 17.47 -2.78
CA VAL A 608 23.90 16.42 -2.37
C VAL A 608 24.75 15.94 -3.57
N PRO A 609 25.98 15.45 -3.36
CA PRO A 609 26.78 14.80 -4.42
C PRO A 609 26.07 13.56 -4.99
N VAL A 610 26.46 13.14 -6.19
CA VAL A 610 25.91 11.91 -6.81
C VAL A 610 26.23 10.70 -5.90
N GLY A 611 25.22 9.87 -5.66
CA GLY A 611 25.29 8.77 -4.68
C GLY A 611 25.01 9.16 -3.23
N GLY A 612 24.99 10.45 -2.87
CA GLY A 612 24.61 10.93 -1.54
C GLY A 612 23.11 10.83 -1.27
N ILE A 613 22.70 10.66 -0.01
CA ILE A 613 21.29 10.62 0.40
C ILE A 613 20.80 12.06 0.61
N GLY A 614 19.68 12.40 -0.03
CA GLY A 614 18.97 13.63 0.28
C GLY A 614 17.47 13.54 0.02
N GLU A 615 16.79 14.65 0.26
CA GLU A 615 15.34 14.78 0.08
C GLU A 615 15.01 15.08 -1.38
N LEU A 616 14.06 14.34 -1.95
CA LEU A 616 13.57 14.57 -3.30
C LEU A 616 12.70 15.83 -3.36
N TRP A 617 13.09 16.76 -4.22
CA TRP A 617 12.35 17.97 -4.54
C TRP A 617 11.96 17.94 -6.01
N LEU A 618 10.74 18.35 -6.32
CA LEU A 618 10.18 18.30 -7.66
C LEU A 618 10.00 19.71 -8.22
N GLU A 619 10.40 19.93 -9.46
CA GLU A 619 10.23 21.20 -10.19
C GLU A 619 9.51 20.95 -11.52
N GLY A 620 8.56 21.81 -11.89
CA GLY A 620 7.96 21.79 -13.22
C GLY A 620 6.44 22.00 -13.20
N PRO A 621 5.75 21.69 -14.31
CA PRO A 621 4.34 22.00 -14.46
C PRO A 621 3.44 21.10 -13.61
N LEU A 622 3.96 20.00 -13.04
CA LEU A 622 3.20 19.04 -12.25
C LEU A 622 2.99 19.48 -10.79
N ILE A 623 3.61 20.57 -10.34
CA ILE A 623 3.56 21.01 -8.94
C ILE A 623 2.18 21.62 -8.61
N GLY A 624 1.42 20.97 -7.73
CA GLY A 624 0.09 21.41 -7.29
C GLY A 624 0.08 22.72 -6.51
N LEU A 625 -1.09 23.29 -6.25
CA LEU A 625 -1.23 24.62 -5.63
C LEU A 625 -0.87 24.64 -4.14
N GLY A 626 -0.91 23.49 -3.45
CA GLY A 626 -0.72 23.41 -2.01
C GLY A 626 -1.85 22.67 -1.32
N TYR A 627 -2.06 22.96 -0.05
CA TYR A 627 -3.06 22.31 0.78
C TYR A 627 -4.27 23.22 1.03
N LEU A 628 -5.48 22.68 0.87
CA LEU A 628 -6.74 23.39 1.07
C LEU A 628 -6.87 23.96 2.49
N GLY A 629 -6.96 25.28 2.59
CA GLY A 629 -7.15 25.97 3.86
C GLY A 629 -5.95 25.94 4.81
N LEU A 630 -4.78 25.47 4.35
CA LEU A 630 -3.58 25.28 5.17
C LEU A 630 -2.36 26.03 4.58
N PRO A 631 -2.32 27.37 4.65
CA PRO A 631 -1.26 28.18 4.03
C PRO A 631 0.12 27.97 4.68
N GLN A 632 0.18 27.75 6.00
CA GLN A 632 1.45 27.48 6.69
C GLN A 632 2.08 26.17 6.22
N ARG A 633 1.30 25.08 6.19
CA ARG A 633 1.73 23.78 5.62
C ARG A 633 2.13 23.89 4.15
N THR A 634 1.40 24.70 3.39
CA THR A 634 1.75 24.96 1.99
C THR A 634 3.12 25.65 1.89
N ALA A 635 3.44 26.62 2.73
CA ALA A 635 4.75 27.28 2.72
C ALA A 635 5.90 26.35 3.19
N GLU A 636 5.61 25.37 4.05
CA GLU A 636 6.60 24.38 4.51
C GLU A 636 6.97 23.36 3.41
N SER A 637 5.96 22.87 2.67
CA SER A 637 6.13 21.83 1.64
C SER A 637 6.36 22.36 0.22
N PHE A 638 6.09 23.64 -0.04
CA PHE A 638 6.26 24.25 -1.36
C PHE A 638 7.19 25.46 -1.26
N VAL A 639 8.36 25.35 -1.89
CA VAL A 639 9.42 26.35 -1.86
C VAL A 639 9.47 27.06 -3.20
N THR A 640 9.81 28.34 -3.16
CA THR A 640 10.02 29.15 -4.37
C THR A 640 11.45 29.66 -4.39
N ASP A 641 12.09 29.59 -5.55
CA ASP A 641 13.38 30.19 -5.85
C ASP A 641 14.51 29.88 -4.84
N PRO A 642 14.80 28.59 -4.56
CA PRO A 642 15.91 28.23 -3.68
C PRO A 642 17.25 28.73 -4.27
N ARG A 643 18.20 29.04 -3.40
CA ARG A 643 19.42 29.77 -3.78
C ARG A 643 20.23 29.06 -4.87
N TRP A 644 20.36 27.74 -4.79
CA TRP A 644 21.07 26.95 -5.79
C TRP A 644 20.39 27.04 -7.16
N LEU A 645 19.05 27.02 -7.21
CA LEU A 645 18.30 27.11 -8.48
C LEU A 645 18.49 28.49 -9.12
N LEU A 646 18.46 29.57 -8.33
CA LEU A 646 18.71 30.93 -8.81
C LEU A 646 20.15 31.13 -9.29
N SER A 647 21.12 30.47 -8.65
CA SER A 647 22.54 30.65 -8.93
C SER A 647 22.99 29.88 -10.17
N GLY A 648 22.38 28.71 -10.44
CA GLY A 648 22.84 27.83 -11.52
C GLY A 648 24.11 27.07 -11.15
N CYS A 649 24.76 26.50 -12.16
CA CYS A 649 26.09 25.92 -12.04
C CYS A 649 27.02 26.47 -13.13
N PRO A 650 28.34 26.27 -13.03
CA PRO A 650 29.25 26.60 -14.12
C PRO A 650 28.74 26.01 -15.46
N GLY A 651 28.55 26.88 -16.47
CA GLY A 651 28.04 26.49 -17.79
C GLY A 651 26.52 26.41 -17.94
N ARG A 652 25.73 26.57 -16.86
CA ARG A 652 24.26 26.55 -16.92
C ARG A 652 23.66 27.67 -16.06
N PRO A 653 22.93 28.64 -16.66
CA PRO A 653 22.37 29.74 -15.90
C PRO A 653 21.30 29.26 -14.92
N GLY A 654 21.23 29.90 -13.75
CA GLY A 654 20.15 29.68 -12.80
C GLY A 654 18.81 30.21 -13.31
N ARG A 655 17.74 29.81 -12.64
CA ARG A 655 16.36 30.14 -12.98
C ARG A 655 15.49 30.26 -11.73
N GLY A 656 14.34 30.92 -11.86
CA GLY A 656 13.29 30.88 -10.85
C GLY A 656 12.37 29.69 -11.07
N GLY A 657 11.74 29.21 -10.00
CA GLY A 657 10.85 28.06 -10.04
C GLY A 657 10.16 27.82 -8.70
N ARG A 658 9.00 27.17 -8.77
CA ARG A 658 8.29 26.64 -7.60
C ARG A 658 8.52 25.14 -7.52
N LEU A 659 8.89 24.67 -6.34
CA LEU A 659 9.26 23.28 -6.08
C LEU A 659 8.42 22.70 -4.95
N HIS A 660 8.20 21.39 -5.01
CA HIS A 660 7.57 20.63 -3.93
C HIS A 660 8.59 19.75 -3.23
N ARG A 661 8.64 19.83 -1.89
CA ARG A 661 9.40 18.95 -1.01
C ARG A 661 8.59 17.69 -0.73
N THR A 662 9.05 16.53 -1.18
CA THR A 662 8.25 15.30 -1.04
C THR A 662 8.38 14.67 0.35
N GLY A 663 9.48 14.93 1.07
CA GLY A 663 9.86 14.21 2.29
C GLY A 663 10.43 12.81 2.06
N ASP A 664 10.51 12.35 0.80
CA ASP A 664 11.12 11.08 0.44
C ASP A 664 12.65 11.23 0.32
N LEU A 665 13.38 10.31 0.96
CA LEU A 665 14.83 10.23 0.88
C LEU A 665 15.23 9.33 -0.29
N VAL A 666 16.09 9.87 -1.16
CA VAL A 666 16.56 9.25 -2.39
C VAL A 666 18.06 9.53 -2.59
N ARG A 667 18.68 8.84 -3.54
CA ARG A 667 20.00 9.19 -4.08
C ARG A 667 20.02 9.06 -5.60
N TYR A 668 20.93 9.77 -6.25
CA TYR A 668 21.22 9.56 -7.67
C TYR A 668 22.17 8.38 -7.86
N ALA A 669 21.86 7.54 -8.84
CA ALA A 669 22.83 6.69 -9.51
C ALA A 669 23.69 7.51 -10.49
N PRO A 670 24.83 6.98 -10.98
CA PRO A 670 25.72 7.70 -11.91
C PRO A 670 25.08 8.12 -13.23
N ASP A 671 24.00 7.46 -13.64
CA ASP A 671 23.25 7.75 -14.86
C ASP A 671 22.04 8.69 -14.64
N GLY A 672 21.85 9.17 -13.41
CA GLY A 672 20.74 10.05 -13.03
C GLY A 672 19.46 9.34 -12.62
N VAL A 673 19.46 8.00 -12.59
CA VAL A 673 18.35 7.21 -12.04
C VAL A 673 18.22 7.47 -10.54
N LEU A 674 16.99 7.58 -10.05
CA LEU A 674 16.67 7.79 -8.64
C LEU A 674 16.53 6.46 -7.91
N ILE A 675 17.27 6.28 -6.82
CA ILE A 675 17.16 5.11 -5.94
C ILE A 675 16.44 5.55 -4.66
N TYR A 676 15.37 4.84 -4.30
CA TYR A 676 14.60 5.11 -3.09
C TYR A 676 15.29 4.58 -1.84
N ILE A 677 15.38 5.41 -0.80
CA ILE A 677 16.03 5.07 0.48
C ILE A 677 15.00 4.97 1.59
N GLY A 678 14.06 5.92 1.67
CA GLY A 678 13.06 5.92 2.73
C GLY A 678 12.30 7.23 2.86
N ARG A 679 11.85 7.53 4.08
CA ARG A 679 11.16 8.77 4.46
C ARG A 679 11.99 9.53 5.47
N LYS A 680 11.99 10.85 5.36
CA LYS A 680 12.60 11.75 6.36
C LYS A 680 11.77 11.85 7.63
N ASP A 681 10.46 11.65 7.53
CA ASP A 681 9.48 11.83 8.59
C ASP A 681 8.85 10.50 9.04
N SER A 682 7.85 10.61 9.91
CA SER A 682 7.09 9.46 10.43
C SER A 682 6.01 8.95 9.47
N GLN A 683 5.96 9.47 8.24
CA GLN A 683 5.03 8.98 7.24
C GLN A 683 5.48 7.59 6.78
N VAL A 684 4.54 6.67 6.67
CA VAL A 684 4.80 5.31 6.21
C VAL A 684 3.76 4.91 5.17
N LYS A 685 4.12 3.98 4.28
CA LYS A 685 3.14 3.32 3.41
C LYS A 685 2.90 1.91 3.93
N ILE A 686 1.65 1.65 4.31
CA ILE A 686 1.17 0.33 4.71
C ILE A 686 0.26 -0.15 3.58
N ARG A 687 0.71 -1.15 2.80
CA ARG A 687 -0.07 -1.73 1.69
C ARG A 687 -0.46 -0.71 0.62
N GLY A 688 0.49 0.17 0.27
CA GLY A 688 0.30 1.28 -0.66
C GLY A 688 -0.51 2.46 -0.12
N GLN A 689 -1.04 2.38 1.11
CA GLN A 689 -1.79 3.47 1.73
C GLN A 689 -0.85 4.35 2.56
N ARG A 690 -0.90 5.67 2.30
CA ARG A 690 -0.21 6.67 3.12
C ARG A 690 -0.81 6.70 4.52
N VAL A 691 0.04 6.55 5.53
CA VAL A 691 -0.29 6.59 6.96
C VAL A 691 0.70 7.53 7.64
N GLU A 692 0.18 8.48 8.40
CA GLU A 692 0.99 9.33 9.26
C GLU A 692 1.02 8.73 10.67
N LEU A 693 2.17 8.23 11.12
CA LEU A 693 2.28 7.60 12.45
C LEU A 693 1.93 8.59 13.58
N GLY A 694 2.19 9.89 13.38
CA GLY A 694 1.82 10.94 14.32
C GLY A 694 0.30 11.08 14.55
N GLU A 695 -0.53 10.82 13.53
CA GLU A 695 -2.00 10.81 13.68
C GLU A 695 -2.45 9.67 14.58
N ILE A 696 -1.84 8.49 14.42
CA ILE A 696 -2.11 7.32 15.27
C ILE A 696 -1.66 7.61 16.70
N GLU A 697 -0.47 8.17 16.89
CA GLU A 697 0.07 8.57 18.20
C GLU A 697 -0.86 9.56 18.91
N TYR A 698 -1.36 10.56 18.18
CA TYR A 698 -2.32 11.54 18.69
C TYR A 698 -3.62 10.88 19.15
N HIS A 699 -4.26 10.09 18.30
CA HIS A 699 -5.54 9.46 18.63
C HIS A 699 -5.41 8.39 19.72
N VAL A 700 -4.30 7.66 19.77
CA VAL A 700 -4.03 6.73 20.87
C VAL A 700 -3.90 7.49 22.19
N ARG A 701 -3.14 8.58 22.24
CA ARG A 701 -2.98 9.40 23.45
C ARG A 701 -4.32 9.96 23.93
N GLU A 702 -5.10 10.54 23.01
CA GLU A 702 -6.44 11.05 23.30
C GLU A 702 -7.41 9.97 23.79
N GLY A 703 -7.35 8.77 23.20
CA GLY A 703 -8.18 7.64 23.62
C GLY A 703 -7.82 7.13 25.00
N ILE A 704 -6.51 6.99 25.29
CA ILE A 704 -6.01 6.57 26.60
C ILE A 704 -6.43 7.59 27.67
N ALA A 705 -6.27 8.89 27.42
CA ALA A 705 -6.65 9.95 28.35
C ALA A 705 -8.16 9.95 28.70
N ARG A 706 -9.03 9.45 27.81
CA ARG A 706 -10.46 9.30 28.06
C ARG A 706 -10.81 8.09 28.91
N ILE A 707 -10.05 7.00 28.75
CA ILE A 707 -10.32 5.71 29.39
C ILE A 707 -9.67 5.65 30.77
N SER A 708 -8.46 6.19 30.91
CA SER A 708 -7.66 6.16 32.13
C SER A 708 -7.42 7.60 32.62
N PRO A 709 -7.98 8.00 33.78
CA PRO A 709 -7.80 9.35 34.34
C PRO A 709 -6.38 9.68 34.84
N VAL A 710 -5.41 8.77 34.66
CA VAL A 710 -4.11 8.76 35.37
C VAL A 710 -2.94 9.26 34.52
N THR A 711 -3.14 9.68 33.27
CA THR A 711 -2.01 9.83 32.32
C THR A 711 -2.01 11.14 31.53
N ASP A 712 -1.52 12.21 32.15
CA ASP A 712 -1.03 13.37 31.40
C ASP A 712 0.40 13.13 30.83
N ASP A 713 1.14 12.12 31.32
CA ASP A 713 2.58 11.91 31.01
C ASP A 713 2.91 10.59 30.27
N LEU A 714 1.93 9.88 29.70
CA LEU A 714 2.23 8.64 28.96
C LEU A 714 2.80 8.92 27.56
N THR A 715 4.08 8.60 27.35
CA THR A 715 4.69 8.67 26.02
C THR A 715 4.20 7.51 25.14
N VAL A 716 3.72 7.86 23.95
CA VAL A 716 3.20 6.92 22.95
C VAL A 716 3.93 7.15 21.63
N VAL A 717 4.46 6.08 21.03
CA VAL A 717 5.12 6.13 19.72
C VAL A 717 4.58 5.02 18.84
N ALA A 718 4.11 5.33 17.64
CA ALA A 718 3.68 4.33 16.66
C ALA A 718 4.83 3.92 15.75
N GLY A 719 4.81 2.70 15.23
CA GLY A 719 5.84 2.20 14.33
C GLY A 719 5.32 1.10 13.43
N VAL A 720 6.02 0.89 12.31
CA VAL A 720 5.75 -0.24 11.42
C VAL A 720 6.93 -1.18 11.45
N ILE A 721 6.66 -2.44 11.79
CA ILE A 721 7.67 -3.49 11.92
C ILE A 721 7.35 -4.65 11.00
N THR A 722 8.37 -5.44 10.66
CA THR A 722 8.18 -6.79 10.12
C THR A 722 8.56 -7.77 11.22
N PRO A 723 7.60 -8.51 11.82
CA PRO A 723 7.87 -9.44 12.91
C PRO A 723 8.88 -10.52 12.50
N ARG A 724 9.62 -11.08 13.46
CA ARG A 724 10.57 -12.16 13.22
C ARG A 724 9.89 -13.38 12.61
N GLY A 725 10.37 -13.81 11.43
CA GLY A 725 9.77 -14.91 10.66
C GLY A 725 8.50 -14.52 9.89
N GLY A 726 8.06 -13.26 9.98
CA GLY A 726 6.96 -12.71 9.20
C GLY A 726 7.45 -12.06 7.90
N SER A 727 6.55 -11.96 6.91
CA SER A 727 6.81 -11.31 5.63
C SER A 727 5.99 -10.03 5.40
N SER A 728 5.14 -9.66 6.36
CA SER A 728 4.22 -8.52 6.26
C SER A 728 4.52 -7.44 7.30
N LYS A 729 4.45 -6.18 6.84
CA LYS A 729 4.49 -5.00 7.70
C LYS A 729 3.29 -4.98 8.65
N THR A 730 3.54 -4.69 9.91
CA THR A 730 2.57 -4.67 11.03
C THR A 730 2.66 -3.34 11.75
N LEU A 731 1.52 -2.70 12.00
CA LEU A 731 1.45 -1.44 12.74
C LEU A 731 1.42 -1.74 14.24
N VAL A 732 2.38 -1.19 14.99
CA VAL A 732 2.47 -1.38 16.44
C VAL A 732 2.56 -0.03 17.14
N VAL A 733 2.20 0.00 18.41
CA VAL A 733 2.32 1.17 19.28
C VAL A 733 3.16 0.82 20.50
N TYR A 734 4.19 1.60 20.76
CA TYR A 734 5.03 1.48 21.95
C TYR A 734 4.46 2.34 23.07
N LEU A 735 4.31 1.75 24.25
CA LEU A 735 3.83 2.42 25.47
C LEU A 735 4.96 2.47 26.49
N GLU A 736 5.31 3.67 26.96
CA GLU A 736 6.33 3.84 27.99
C GLU A 736 5.75 3.53 29.38
N LEU A 737 6.07 2.35 29.93
CA LEU A 737 5.53 1.88 31.21
C LEU A 737 6.58 1.82 32.32
N GLY A 738 7.77 2.40 32.12
CA GLY A 738 8.81 2.42 33.14
C GLY A 738 9.25 1.00 33.57
N PRO A 739 9.64 0.80 34.84
CA PRO A 739 10.06 -0.50 35.36
C PRO A 739 9.00 -1.62 35.24
N ILE A 740 7.72 -1.26 35.03
CA ILE A 740 6.64 -2.23 34.84
C ILE A 740 6.82 -3.00 33.52
N ALA A 741 7.45 -2.38 32.51
CA ALA A 741 7.72 -3.02 31.22
C ALA A 741 8.74 -4.16 31.30
N THR A 742 9.63 -4.15 32.31
CA THR A 742 10.65 -5.19 32.54
C THR A 742 10.29 -6.11 33.72
N GLY A 743 9.09 -5.92 34.29
CA GLY A 743 8.56 -6.73 35.37
C GLY A 743 8.06 -8.11 34.95
N PRO A 744 7.45 -8.88 35.87
CA PRO A 744 6.83 -10.16 35.54
C PRO A 744 5.77 -9.99 34.44
N VAL A 745 5.74 -10.92 33.47
CA VAL A 745 4.87 -10.87 32.27
C VAL A 745 3.41 -10.57 32.61
N ASP A 746 2.87 -11.15 33.69
CA ASP A 746 1.49 -10.90 34.11
C ASP A 746 1.25 -9.45 34.54
N GLN A 747 2.19 -8.83 35.26
CA GLN A 747 2.08 -7.43 35.70
C GLN A 747 2.19 -6.45 34.53
N THR A 748 3.13 -6.71 33.61
CA THR A 748 3.28 -5.93 32.39
C THR A 748 2.02 -6.03 31.53
N ARG A 749 1.44 -7.22 31.41
CA ARG A 749 0.20 -7.45 30.67
C ARG A 749 -0.98 -6.70 31.29
N ASP A 750 -1.16 -6.78 32.61
CA ASP A 750 -2.25 -6.10 33.30
C ASP A 750 -2.14 -4.57 33.16
N ALA A 751 -0.92 -4.03 33.17
CA ALA A 751 -0.67 -2.61 32.93
C ALA A 751 -1.05 -2.21 31.50
N VAL A 752 -0.60 -2.93 30.47
CA VAL A 752 -0.99 -2.68 29.07
C VAL A 752 -2.50 -2.76 28.89
N ALA A 753 -3.16 -3.76 29.49
CA ALA A 753 -4.61 -3.92 29.45
C ALA A 753 -5.34 -2.73 30.10
N GLY A 754 -4.81 -2.18 31.19
CA GLY A 754 -5.36 -0.99 31.85
C GLY A 754 -5.42 0.25 30.95
N TYR A 755 -4.47 0.41 30.04
CA TYR A 755 -4.44 1.54 29.10
C TYR A 755 -5.22 1.30 27.81
N THR A 756 -5.36 0.04 27.40
CA THR A 756 -5.87 -0.31 26.06
C THR A 756 -7.32 -0.83 26.07
N ARG A 757 -7.90 -1.12 27.24
CA ARG A 757 -9.28 -1.60 27.36
C ARG A 757 -10.29 -0.55 26.87
N GLY A 758 -11.02 -0.84 25.80
CA GLY A 758 -11.99 0.07 25.19
C GLY A 758 -11.37 1.13 24.26
N LEU A 759 -10.05 1.11 24.07
CA LEU A 759 -9.35 2.03 23.18
C LEU A 759 -9.73 1.81 21.71
N ASP A 760 -9.99 0.56 21.33
CA ASP A 760 -10.32 0.19 19.96
C ASP A 760 -11.63 0.79 19.47
N ASP A 761 -12.64 0.84 20.34
CA ASP A 761 -13.94 1.45 20.03
C ASP A 761 -13.75 2.95 19.72
N TYR A 762 -12.94 3.63 20.53
CA TYR A 762 -12.59 5.03 20.27
C TYR A 762 -11.79 5.22 18.98
N LEU A 763 -10.76 4.39 18.75
CA LEU A 763 -9.92 4.52 17.56
C LEU A 763 -10.69 4.19 16.28
N SER A 764 -11.60 3.22 16.30
CA SER A 764 -12.40 2.83 15.12
C SER A 764 -13.37 3.93 14.66
N ASP A 765 -13.83 4.80 15.57
CA ASP A 765 -14.66 5.98 15.23
C ASP A 765 -13.84 7.12 14.60
N LYS A 766 -12.56 7.26 14.99
CA LYS A 766 -11.69 8.38 14.57
C LYS A 766 -10.78 8.06 13.40
N LEU A 767 -10.24 6.85 13.36
CA LEU A 767 -9.25 6.38 12.39
C LEU A 767 -9.88 5.40 11.41
N ARG A 768 -9.24 5.23 10.25
CA ARG A 768 -9.62 4.16 9.31
C ARG A 768 -9.10 2.81 9.82
N GLN A 769 -9.75 1.72 9.42
CA GLN A 769 -9.41 0.36 9.87
C GLN A 769 -7.91 0.00 9.69
N TYR A 770 -7.28 0.45 8.61
CA TYR A 770 -5.85 0.19 8.34
C TYR A 770 -4.87 1.00 9.21
N MET A 771 -5.36 2.00 9.94
CA MET A 771 -4.59 2.82 10.89
C MET A 771 -4.74 2.31 12.33
N LEU A 772 -5.52 1.27 12.56
CA LEU A 772 -5.68 0.67 13.90
C LEU A 772 -4.44 -0.15 14.26
N PRO A 773 -3.83 0.06 15.44
CA PRO A 773 -2.69 -0.73 15.89
C PRO A 773 -2.99 -2.23 15.99
N ASN A 774 -2.07 -3.05 15.49
CA ASN A 774 -2.14 -4.51 15.64
C ASN A 774 -1.70 -4.98 17.03
N ALA A 775 -0.77 -4.28 17.68
CA ALA A 775 -0.28 -4.62 19.01
C ALA A 775 0.22 -3.39 19.78
N TYR A 776 0.19 -3.48 21.11
CA TYR A 776 0.73 -2.48 22.03
C TYR A 776 1.94 -3.08 22.76
N ILE A 777 3.13 -2.57 22.46
CA ILE A 777 4.40 -3.10 22.97
C ILE A 777 4.83 -2.24 24.17
N PRO A 778 4.89 -2.80 25.39
CA PRO A 778 5.39 -2.08 26.54
C PRO A 778 6.91 -1.91 26.45
N VAL A 779 7.40 -0.70 26.72
CA VAL A 779 8.83 -0.39 26.80
C VAL A 779 9.12 0.34 28.12
N ALA A 780 10.31 0.11 28.69
CA ALA A 780 10.68 0.75 29.94
C ALA A 780 10.89 2.25 29.75
N GLU A 781 11.54 2.62 28.65
CA GLU A 781 11.78 3.99 28.24
C GLU A 781 11.71 4.03 26.71
N ILE A 782 11.20 5.13 26.16
CA ILE A 782 11.23 5.36 24.71
C ILE A 782 12.66 5.76 24.33
N PRO A 783 13.39 4.97 23.52
CA PRO A 783 14.77 5.27 23.21
C PRO A 783 14.86 6.56 22.40
N MET A 784 15.87 7.37 22.72
CA MET A 784 16.16 8.65 22.07
C MET A 784 17.52 8.59 21.37
N THR A 785 17.66 9.33 20.28
CA THR A 785 18.95 9.57 19.62
C THR A 785 19.79 10.54 20.46
N VAL A 786 21.08 10.63 20.15
CA VAL A 786 22.00 11.60 20.78
C VAL A 786 21.54 13.05 20.57
N SER A 787 20.76 13.32 19.53
CA SER A 787 20.12 14.62 19.24
C SER A 787 18.81 14.86 20.01
N GLY A 788 18.40 13.96 20.91
CA GLY A 788 17.19 14.09 21.71
C GLY A 788 15.89 13.90 20.91
N LYS A 789 15.95 13.23 19.75
CA LYS A 789 14.78 12.83 18.94
C LYS A 789 14.45 11.36 19.22
N THR A 790 13.21 10.93 19.04
CA THR A 790 12.82 9.52 19.22
C THR A 790 13.58 8.60 18.26
N ASP A 791 14.25 7.58 18.79
CA ASP A 791 14.95 6.55 18.00
C ASP A 791 13.96 5.46 17.53
N ARG A 792 13.22 5.80 16.46
CA ARG A 792 12.29 4.88 15.80
C ARG A 792 13.00 3.66 15.20
N GLY A 793 14.29 3.74 14.87
CA GLY A 793 15.07 2.61 14.36
C GLY A 793 15.32 1.54 15.42
N ARG A 794 15.66 1.96 16.66
CA ARG A 794 15.78 1.05 17.80
C ARG A 794 14.43 0.48 18.22
N LEU A 795 13.38 1.29 18.26
CA LEU A 795 12.02 0.80 18.48
C LEU A 795 11.63 -0.25 17.43
N SER A 796 11.88 0.01 16.14
CA SER A 796 11.60 -0.93 15.07
C SER A 796 12.31 -2.28 15.26
N ARG A 797 13.59 -2.28 15.67
CA ARG A 797 14.33 -3.51 16.01
C ARG A 797 13.75 -4.24 17.23
N ILE A 798 13.35 -3.51 18.27
CA ILE A 798 12.67 -4.08 19.44
C ILE A 798 11.38 -4.78 18.99
N GLY A 799 10.53 -4.10 18.24
CA GLY A 799 9.30 -4.69 17.73
C GLY A 799 9.53 -5.87 16.79
N ALA A 800 10.50 -5.75 15.87
CA ALA A 800 10.85 -6.82 14.93
C ALA A 800 11.44 -8.07 15.60
N SER A 801 11.93 -7.97 16.85
CA SER A 801 12.42 -9.14 17.59
C SER A 801 11.29 -10.10 18.00
N TYR A 802 10.06 -9.61 18.11
CA TYR A 802 8.88 -10.41 18.41
C TYR A 802 8.40 -11.22 17.21
N THR A 803 7.90 -12.40 17.49
CA THR A 803 7.14 -13.22 16.55
C THR A 803 5.69 -12.71 16.46
N LEU A 804 4.99 -13.10 15.39
CA LEU A 804 3.57 -12.76 15.21
C LEU A 804 2.70 -13.27 16.37
N SER A 805 3.00 -14.46 16.89
CA SER A 805 2.29 -15.07 18.01
C SER A 805 2.49 -14.28 19.31
N GLU A 806 3.70 -13.80 19.58
CA GLU A 806 3.99 -12.96 20.76
C GLU A 806 3.28 -11.62 20.69
N LEU A 807 3.26 -10.96 19.52
CA LEU A 807 2.53 -9.70 19.31
C LEU A 807 1.01 -9.88 19.48
N THR A 808 0.47 -11.00 19.01
CA THR A 808 -0.96 -11.32 19.16
C THR A 808 -1.33 -11.53 20.63
N ALA A 809 -0.45 -12.12 21.43
CA ALA A 809 -0.66 -12.32 22.86
C ALA A 809 -0.69 -10.99 23.66
N MET A 810 -0.14 -9.90 23.10
CA MET A 810 -0.14 -8.56 23.72
C MET A 810 -1.40 -7.74 23.40
N GLN A 811 -2.43 -8.37 22.82
CA GLN A 811 -3.67 -7.68 22.48
C GLN A 811 -4.62 -7.49 23.68
N PRO A 812 -5.39 -6.38 23.72
CA PRO A 812 -6.21 -6.00 24.88
C PRO A 812 -7.33 -7.00 25.20
N SER A 813 -7.79 -7.75 24.20
CA SER A 813 -9.07 -8.47 24.21
C SER A 813 -8.96 -9.96 24.54
N SER A 814 -7.78 -10.53 24.69
CA SER A 814 -7.58 -11.98 24.45
C SER A 814 -7.67 -12.90 25.68
N HIS A 815 -8.16 -12.45 26.84
CA HIS A 815 -8.09 -13.28 28.05
C HIS A 815 -9.28 -13.32 29.02
N GLU A 816 -10.30 -12.46 28.91
CA GLU A 816 -11.55 -12.70 29.63
C GLU A 816 -12.42 -13.65 28.79
N GLN A 817 -12.15 -14.96 28.94
CA GLN A 817 -12.82 -16.11 28.28
C GLN A 817 -12.55 -16.29 26.78
N ARG A 818 -11.36 -16.79 26.40
CA ARG A 818 -11.16 -17.39 25.07
C ARG A 818 -12.15 -18.54 24.88
N GLN A 819 -13.21 -18.32 24.11
CA GLN A 819 -14.14 -19.38 23.78
C GLN A 819 -13.49 -20.26 22.72
N SER A 820 -13.34 -21.56 23.01
CA SER A 820 -12.90 -22.50 21.97
C SER A 820 -14.03 -22.70 20.96
N PRO A 821 -13.70 -22.87 19.66
CA PRO A 821 -14.66 -23.30 18.64
C PRO A 821 -15.52 -24.48 19.10
N THR A 822 -16.81 -24.21 19.27
CA THR A 822 -17.83 -25.14 19.76
C THR A 822 -18.45 -25.93 18.62
N THR A 823 -18.60 -25.33 17.44
CA THR A 823 -19.24 -25.97 16.27
C THR A 823 -18.21 -26.60 15.33
N PRO A 824 -18.59 -27.63 14.54
CA PRO A 824 -17.74 -28.15 13.47
C PRO A 824 -17.29 -27.08 12.47
N MET A 825 -18.16 -26.10 12.21
CA MET A 825 -17.90 -24.97 11.31
C MET A 825 -16.83 -24.03 11.86
N GLU A 826 -16.93 -23.65 13.14
CA GLU A 826 -15.93 -22.81 13.80
C GLU A 826 -14.55 -23.50 13.82
N ARG A 827 -14.49 -24.82 14.01
CA ARG A 827 -13.22 -25.58 13.95
C ARG A 827 -12.65 -25.63 12.54
N ARG A 828 -13.51 -25.75 11.52
CA ARG A 828 -13.08 -25.70 10.12
C ARG A 828 -12.54 -24.32 9.76
N LEU A 829 -13.22 -23.26 10.17
CA LEU A 829 -12.77 -21.88 10.01
C LEU A 829 -11.46 -21.63 10.75
N GLN A 830 -11.32 -22.14 11.98
CA GLN A 830 -10.08 -22.08 12.77
C GLN A 830 -8.89 -22.72 12.04
N GLN A 831 -9.09 -23.88 11.40
CA GLN A 831 -8.06 -24.54 10.59
C GLN A 831 -7.68 -23.73 9.35
N LEU A 832 -8.68 -23.19 8.64
CA LEU A 832 -8.44 -22.34 7.48
C LEU A 832 -7.69 -21.07 7.88
N TRP A 833 -8.07 -20.45 9.00
CA TRP A 833 -7.37 -19.31 9.59
C TRP A 833 -5.93 -19.69 9.95
N ALA A 834 -5.69 -20.79 10.66
CA ALA A 834 -4.33 -21.21 11.00
C ALA A 834 -3.45 -21.38 9.75
N THR A 835 -4.00 -21.97 8.68
CA THR A 835 -3.30 -22.18 7.42
C THR A 835 -3.05 -20.88 6.64
N VAL A 836 -4.00 -19.95 6.65
CA VAL A 836 -3.87 -18.64 5.98
C VAL A 836 -2.96 -17.69 6.76
N LEU A 837 -3.05 -17.75 8.09
CA LEU A 837 -2.31 -16.92 9.04
C LEU A 837 -0.90 -17.45 9.30
N GLY A 838 -0.60 -18.71 8.92
CA GLY A 838 0.69 -19.34 9.18
C GLY A 838 0.93 -19.54 10.68
N VAL A 839 -0.12 -19.89 11.42
CA VAL A 839 -0.07 -20.18 12.85
C VAL A 839 0.07 -21.69 13.02
N ASP A 840 1.15 -22.12 13.68
CA ASP A 840 1.49 -23.54 13.79
C ASP A 840 0.50 -24.34 14.64
N ASP A 841 -0.10 -23.71 15.66
CA ASP A 841 -1.15 -24.31 16.50
C ASP A 841 -2.51 -23.65 16.24
N PRO A 842 -3.45 -24.32 15.56
CA PRO A 842 -4.81 -23.81 15.35
C PRO A 842 -5.54 -23.47 16.65
N ASN A 843 -5.22 -24.14 17.77
CA ASN A 843 -5.85 -23.88 19.07
C ASN A 843 -5.44 -22.53 19.69
N ALA A 844 -4.42 -21.88 19.14
CA ALA A 844 -4.05 -20.51 19.52
C ALA A 844 -5.11 -19.48 19.06
N ILE A 845 -5.98 -19.83 18.12
CA ILE A 845 -7.04 -18.97 17.57
C ILE A 845 -8.35 -19.25 18.31
N ALA A 846 -8.82 -18.29 19.10
CA ALA A 846 -10.11 -18.36 19.80
C ALA A 846 -11.29 -18.06 18.85
N ALA A 847 -12.51 -18.45 19.24
CA ALA A 847 -13.72 -18.22 18.43
C ALA A 847 -14.08 -16.73 18.32
N ASP A 848 -13.70 -15.93 19.30
CA ASP A 848 -13.85 -14.47 19.37
C ASP A 848 -12.63 -13.71 18.85
N ALA A 849 -11.66 -14.41 18.25
CA ALA A 849 -10.43 -13.80 17.79
C ALA A 849 -10.67 -12.92 16.54
N ASN A 850 -10.06 -11.73 16.52
CA ASN A 850 -10.20 -10.81 15.40
C ASN A 850 -9.15 -11.09 14.30
N PHE A 851 -9.59 -11.53 13.12
CA PHE A 851 -8.74 -11.90 11.99
C PHE A 851 -7.72 -10.83 11.61
N CYS A 852 -8.17 -9.57 11.52
CA CYS A 852 -7.34 -8.44 11.11
C CYS A 852 -6.25 -8.11 12.14
N ARG A 853 -6.46 -8.49 13.40
CA ARG A 853 -5.57 -8.20 14.51
C ARG A 853 -4.51 -9.28 14.73
N ILE A 854 -4.80 -10.55 14.45
CA ILE A 854 -3.82 -11.68 14.54
C ILE A 854 -2.66 -11.53 13.51
N GLY A 855 -2.64 -10.41 12.78
CA GLY A 855 -1.45 -9.93 12.09
C GLY A 855 -1.52 -10.06 10.58
N ARG A 856 -2.72 -10.32 10.03
CA ARG A 856 -2.92 -10.34 8.59
C ARG A 856 -4.13 -9.53 8.15
N ASP A 857 -4.18 -9.27 6.86
CA ASP A 857 -4.81 -8.10 6.26
C ASP A 857 -5.92 -8.46 5.29
N SER A 858 -6.45 -7.45 4.60
CA SER A 858 -7.40 -7.65 3.51
C SER A 858 -6.90 -8.64 2.45
N ILE A 859 -5.58 -8.79 2.29
CA ILE A 859 -4.96 -9.77 1.39
C ILE A 859 -5.09 -11.19 1.94
N ALA A 860 -4.82 -11.40 3.23
CA ALA A 860 -5.10 -12.68 3.87
C ALA A 860 -6.59 -12.99 3.94
N ALA A 861 -7.46 -11.98 4.08
CA ALA A 861 -8.91 -12.15 4.04
C ALA A 861 -9.37 -12.63 2.65
N ILE A 862 -8.80 -12.08 1.57
CA ILE A 862 -9.02 -12.57 0.20
C ILE A 862 -8.56 -14.03 0.04
N ARG A 863 -7.38 -14.39 0.58
CA ARG A 863 -6.92 -15.79 0.52
C ARG A 863 -7.80 -16.73 1.35
N LEU A 864 -8.34 -16.23 2.46
CA LEU A 864 -9.29 -16.96 3.27
C LEU A 864 -10.60 -17.19 2.52
N SER A 865 -11.18 -16.17 1.88
CA SER A 865 -12.41 -16.32 1.08
C SER A 865 -12.19 -17.27 -0.10
N GLN A 866 -11.06 -17.15 -0.81
CA GLN A 866 -10.69 -18.07 -1.89
C GLN A 866 -10.57 -19.53 -1.42
N ARG A 867 -10.00 -19.77 -0.23
CA ARG A 867 -9.90 -21.13 0.33
C ARG A 867 -11.19 -21.63 0.96
N ALA A 868 -12.05 -20.72 1.41
CA ALA A 868 -13.37 -21.01 1.93
C ALA A 868 -14.42 -21.19 0.80
N SER A 869 -14.08 -20.87 -0.45
CA SER A 869 -14.99 -20.91 -1.59
C SER A 869 -15.57 -22.28 -1.92
N GLU A 870 -14.98 -23.38 -1.40
CA GLU A 870 -15.53 -24.74 -1.51
C GLU A 870 -16.73 -24.97 -0.55
N GLU A 871 -16.98 -24.07 0.40
CA GLU A 871 -18.03 -24.15 1.42
C GLU A 871 -18.73 -22.77 1.58
N PRO A 872 -19.89 -22.54 0.95
CA PRO A 872 -20.52 -21.21 0.81
C PRO A 872 -20.76 -20.44 2.12
N ARG A 873 -21.22 -21.13 3.18
CA ARG A 873 -21.37 -20.52 4.53
C ARG A 873 -20.05 -20.02 5.13
N LEU A 874 -18.92 -20.67 4.81
CA LEU A 874 -17.59 -20.21 5.24
C LEU A 874 -17.12 -19.06 4.35
N CYS A 875 -17.51 -19.02 3.09
CA CYS A 875 -17.28 -17.90 2.19
C CYS A 875 -18.00 -16.64 2.71
N ASP A 876 -19.28 -16.72 3.03
CA ASP A 876 -20.07 -15.62 3.60
C ASP A 876 -19.50 -15.11 4.94
N LEU A 877 -19.12 -16.03 5.83
CA LEU A 877 -18.45 -15.67 7.08
C LEU A 877 -17.08 -15.01 6.83
N ALA A 878 -16.32 -15.47 5.83
CA ALA A 878 -15.06 -14.84 5.44
C ALA A 878 -15.26 -13.47 4.77
N LEU A 879 -16.38 -13.24 4.09
CA LEU A 879 -16.78 -11.95 3.53
C LEU A 879 -17.16 -10.95 4.64
N LEU A 880 -17.87 -11.39 5.68
CA LEU A 880 -18.18 -10.55 6.86
C LEU A 880 -16.90 -10.08 7.60
N VAL A 881 -15.90 -10.96 7.71
CA VAL A 881 -14.57 -10.61 8.26
C VAL A 881 -13.89 -9.50 7.45
N ARG A 882 -14.20 -9.38 6.15
CA ARG A 882 -13.63 -8.40 5.22
C ARG A 882 -14.33 -7.03 5.29
N GLU A 883 -15.59 -6.98 5.74
CA GLU A 883 -16.40 -5.76 5.84
C GLU A 883 -16.28 -5.04 7.19
N GLY A 884 -15.72 -5.69 8.22
CA GLY A 884 -15.44 -5.06 9.51
C GLY A 884 -16.67 -4.86 10.41
N ASP A 885 -17.87 -5.17 9.93
CA ASP A 885 -19.10 -5.19 10.72
C ASP A 885 -19.29 -6.56 11.36
N ALA A 886 -18.80 -6.70 12.59
CA ALA A 886 -19.28 -7.74 13.50
C ALA A 886 -20.66 -7.31 14.04
N THR A 887 -21.68 -7.23 13.18
CA THR A 887 -23.06 -7.25 13.66
C THR A 887 -23.45 -8.71 13.88
N SER A 888 -24.00 -9.00 15.06
CA SER A 888 -24.57 -10.30 15.36
C SER A 888 -25.64 -10.61 14.33
N TYR A 889 -25.41 -11.63 13.50
CA TYR A 889 -26.44 -12.15 12.61
C TYR A 889 -27.66 -12.51 13.45
N HIS A 890 -28.72 -11.72 13.30
CA HIS A 890 -30.03 -12.00 13.85
C HIS A 890 -30.93 -12.38 12.69
N GLU A 891 -31.54 -13.55 12.79
CA GLU A 891 -32.58 -13.97 11.87
C GLU A 891 -33.67 -12.86 11.84
N PRO A 892 -33.95 -12.26 10.68
CA PRO A 892 -34.87 -11.14 10.59
C PRO A 892 -36.25 -11.58 11.08
N ARG A 893 -36.86 -10.78 11.95
CA ARG A 893 -38.21 -11.09 12.48
C ARG A 893 -39.24 -10.98 11.36
N PRO A 894 -40.36 -11.73 11.43
CA PRO A 894 -41.41 -11.61 10.44
C PRO A 894 -41.86 -10.16 10.26
N PHE A 895 -42.06 -9.76 9.01
CA PHE A 895 -42.50 -8.43 8.57
C PHE A 895 -41.50 -7.28 8.82
N SER A 896 -40.32 -7.55 9.39
CA SER A 896 -39.34 -6.52 9.78
C SER A 896 -38.69 -5.79 8.59
N LEU A 897 -38.71 -6.39 7.40
CA LEU A 897 -38.11 -5.85 6.18
C LEU A 897 -39.08 -4.97 5.37
N LEU A 898 -40.29 -4.73 5.87
CA LEU A 898 -41.27 -3.83 5.27
C LEU A 898 -41.02 -2.40 5.78
N SER A 899 -40.51 -1.53 4.90
CA SER A 899 -40.30 -0.11 5.23
C SER A 899 -41.64 0.60 5.46
N ALA A 900 -42.05 0.79 6.71
CA ALA A 900 -43.18 1.65 7.04
C ALA A 900 -42.75 3.12 6.92
N GLY A 901 -43.21 3.79 5.85
CA GLY A 901 -43.30 5.24 5.83
C GLY A 901 -44.26 5.70 6.92
N GLY A 902 -43.76 5.94 8.13
CA GLY A 902 -44.54 6.37 9.27
C GLY A 902 -43.93 5.89 10.57
N SER A 903 -43.50 6.83 11.40
CA SER A 903 -42.97 6.62 12.75
C SER A 903 -43.90 5.74 13.60
N GLY A 904 -43.52 4.48 13.82
CA GLY A 904 -44.11 3.58 14.81
C GLY A 904 -44.36 2.17 14.29
N GLY A 905 -43.49 1.21 14.62
CA GLY A 905 -43.80 -0.21 14.39
C GLY A 905 -42.65 -1.20 14.25
N ALA A 906 -41.49 -1.02 14.88
CA ALA A 906 -40.44 -2.05 14.89
C ALA A 906 -40.66 -3.16 15.96
N GLU A 907 -41.81 -3.19 16.63
CA GLU A 907 -42.04 -4.06 17.80
C GLU A 907 -43.09 -5.18 17.62
N SER A 908 -43.66 -5.39 16.43
CA SER A 908 -44.79 -6.32 16.24
C SER A 908 -44.50 -7.45 15.24
N ASN A 909 -44.52 -8.72 15.70
CA ASN A 909 -44.55 -9.94 14.85
C ASN A 909 -45.92 -10.12 14.14
N ARG A 910 -46.58 -9.03 13.73
CA ARG A 910 -47.89 -9.08 13.08
C ARG A 910 -47.85 -8.26 11.82
N LEU A 911 -48.44 -8.82 10.75
CA LEU A 911 -48.72 -8.13 9.51
C LEU A 911 -49.52 -6.85 9.82
N PRO A 912 -49.06 -5.65 9.41
CA PRO A 912 -49.80 -4.41 9.61
C PRO A 912 -51.21 -4.49 9.02
N ASP A 913 -52.23 -4.10 9.79
CA ASP A 913 -53.65 -4.23 9.41
C ASP A 913 -53.98 -3.49 8.10
N ASP A 914 -53.27 -2.39 7.81
CA ASP A 914 -53.38 -1.63 6.58
C ASP A 914 -52.81 -2.40 5.38
N LEU A 915 -51.62 -3.02 5.53
CA LEU A 915 -51.01 -3.83 4.47
C LEU A 915 -51.83 -5.09 4.22
N ALA A 916 -52.24 -5.75 5.29
CA ALA A 916 -53.18 -6.87 5.30
C ALA A 916 -54.45 -6.61 4.46
N ALA A 917 -55.12 -5.48 4.70
CA ALA A 917 -56.33 -5.12 3.97
C ALA A 917 -56.06 -4.82 2.48
N ARG A 918 -54.86 -4.35 2.13
CA ARG A 918 -54.44 -4.09 0.74
C ARG A 918 -54.08 -5.36 -0.01
N ILE A 919 -53.32 -6.27 0.60
CA ILE A 919 -52.80 -7.46 -0.09
C ILE A 919 -53.74 -8.65 -0.02
N GLY A 920 -54.60 -8.74 0.99
CA GLY A 920 -55.55 -9.83 1.17
C GLY A 920 -56.43 -10.11 -0.07
N PRO A 921 -57.04 -9.09 -0.70
CA PRO A 921 -57.84 -9.29 -1.92
C PRO A 921 -57.05 -9.75 -3.16
N LEU A 922 -55.72 -9.66 -3.13
CA LEU A 922 -54.84 -10.02 -4.25
C LEU A 922 -54.37 -11.47 -4.17
N LEU A 923 -54.62 -12.17 -3.06
CA LEU A 923 -54.18 -13.53 -2.83
C LEU A 923 -55.33 -14.51 -3.05
N GLU A 924 -55.01 -15.71 -3.54
CA GLU A 924 -55.97 -16.82 -3.59
C GLU A 924 -56.34 -17.36 -2.20
N TRP A 925 -55.49 -17.09 -1.19
CA TRP A 925 -55.68 -17.55 0.19
C TRP A 925 -56.12 -16.43 1.15
N PRO A 926 -56.86 -16.78 2.22
CA PRO A 926 -57.22 -15.81 3.25
C PRO A 926 -56.00 -15.23 3.98
N GLN A 927 -56.12 -14.01 4.47
CA GLN A 927 -55.05 -13.27 5.15
C GLN A 927 -54.36 -14.04 6.30
N HIS A 928 -55.08 -14.91 7.02
CA HIS A 928 -54.50 -15.68 8.13
C HIS A 928 -53.51 -16.78 7.67
N HIS A 929 -53.38 -17.02 6.36
CA HIS A 929 -52.34 -17.86 5.80
C HIS A 929 -51.03 -17.10 5.56
N ILE A 930 -50.96 -15.78 5.75
CA ILE A 930 -49.71 -15.04 5.51
C ILE A 930 -48.74 -15.29 6.68
N ALA A 931 -47.60 -15.89 6.36
CA ALA A 931 -46.50 -16.16 7.28
C ALA A 931 -45.57 -14.95 7.40
N ASP A 932 -45.21 -14.39 6.25
CA ASP A 932 -44.32 -13.24 6.13
C ASP A 932 -44.53 -12.52 4.80
N VAL A 933 -44.05 -11.29 4.68
CA VAL A 933 -44.05 -10.50 3.45
C VAL A 933 -42.74 -9.74 3.33
N TYR A 934 -42.08 -9.88 2.18
CA TYR A 934 -40.84 -9.17 1.86
C TYR A 934 -40.95 -8.42 0.54
N PRO A 935 -40.18 -7.34 0.34
CA PRO A 935 -39.98 -6.79 -1.00
C PRO A 935 -39.24 -7.79 -1.90
N THR A 936 -39.59 -7.85 -3.19
CA THR A 936 -38.79 -8.63 -4.16
C THR A 936 -37.51 -7.89 -4.52
N THR A 937 -36.44 -8.64 -4.81
CA THR A 937 -35.24 -8.08 -5.44
C THR A 937 -35.52 -7.61 -6.88
N GLY A 938 -34.66 -6.75 -7.43
CA GLY A 938 -34.80 -6.28 -8.81
C GLY A 938 -34.82 -7.41 -9.85
N LEU A 939 -34.03 -8.47 -9.62
CA LEU A 939 -33.97 -9.65 -10.47
C LEU A 939 -35.23 -10.52 -10.34
N GLN A 940 -35.70 -10.78 -9.12
CA GLN A 940 -36.97 -11.49 -8.92
C GLN A 940 -38.14 -10.77 -9.59
N ASN A 941 -38.18 -9.44 -9.53
CA ASN A 941 -39.23 -8.66 -10.19
C ASN A 941 -39.24 -8.87 -11.72
N HIS A 942 -38.06 -8.99 -12.34
CA HIS A 942 -37.94 -9.31 -13.76
C HIS A 942 -38.53 -10.69 -14.08
N TYR A 943 -38.16 -11.72 -13.32
CA TYR A 943 -38.66 -13.08 -13.53
C TYR A 943 -40.15 -13.25 -13.24
N VAL A 944 -40.66 -12.58 -12.21
CA VAL A 944 -42.10 -12.54 -11.93
C VAL A 944 -42.85 -11.90 -13.10
N SER A 945 -42.34 -10.77 -13.62
CA SER A 945 -42.95 -10.11 -14.77
C SER A 945 -42.92 -10.99 -16.02
N ALA A 946 -41.79 -11.65 -16.30
CA ALA A 946 -41.62 -12.53 -17.44
C ALA A 946 -42.46 -13.82 -17.37
N ALA A 947 -42.64 -14.38 -16.16
CA ALA A 947 -43.46 -15.57 -15.95
C ALA A 947 -44.97 -15.32 -16.18
N VAL A 948 -45.44 -14.08 -15.97
CA VAL A 948 -46.85 -13.69 -16.12
C VAL A 948 -47.15 -13.11 -17.51
N ASP A 949 -46.14 -12.71 -18.29
CA ASP A 949 -46.30 -12.20 -19.66
C ASP A 949 -46.52 -13.33 -20.71
N ALA A 950 -47.14 -12.98 -21.84
CA ALA A 950 -47.63 -13.93 -22.86
C ALA A 950 -46.51 -14.70 -23.60
N HIS A 951 -45.24 -14.28 -23.48
CA HIS A 951 -44.07 -14.86 -24.15
C HIS A 951 -43.15 -15.61 -23.15
N ARG A 952 -43.74 -16.64 -22.52
CA ARG A 952 -43.26 -17.45 -21.38
C ARG A 952 -41.82 -17.99 -21.50
N GLY A 953 -40.84 -17.15 -21.18
CA GLY A 953 -39.41 -17.51 -21.21
C GLY A 953 -38.83 -18.03 -19.89
N GLU A 954 -39.55 -17.92 -18.76
CA GLU A 954 -38.92 -17.94 -17.42
C GLU A 954 -39.62 -18.85 -16.38
N VAL A 955 -40.13 -20.01 -16.82
CA VAL A 955 -40.69 -21.08 -15.96
C VAL A 955 -39.95 -22.38 -16.23
N GLU A 956 -39.46 -23.02 -15.17
CA GLU A 956 -38.62 -24.22 -15.23
C GLU A 956 -39.40 -25.49 -14.86
N TYR A 957 -39.13 -26.60 -15.54
CA TYR A 957 -39.71 -27.92 -15.27
C TYR A 957 -38.62 -28.94 -14.96
N ILE A 958 -38.52 -29.33 -13.68
CA ILE A 958 -37.55 -30.31 -13.21
C ILE A 958 -38.17 -31.70 -13.27
N TYR A 959 -37.52 -32.63 -13.98
CA TYR A 959 -37.99 -34.00 -14.16
C TYR A 959 -37.20 -34.98 -13.30
N MET A 960 -37.90 -35.88 -12.59
CA MET A 960 -37.31 -36.92 -11.77
C MET A 960 -37.94 -38.28 -12.08
N ASP A 961 -37.13 -39.20 -12.59
CA ASP A 961 -37.56 -40.59 -12.76
C ASP A 961 -37.65 -41.30 -11.41
N LEU A 962 -38.82 -41.85 -11.11
CA LEU A 962 -39.09 -42.54 -9.87
C LEU A 962 -38.77 -44.04 -10.02
N PRO A 963 -38.28 -44.70 -8.96
CA PRO A 963 -38.04 -46.14 -8.98
C PRO A 963 -39.31 -46.95 -9.33
N ARG A 964 -39.14 -48.06 -10.06
CA ARG A 964 -40.24 -48.96 -10.41
C ARG A 964 -40.97 -49.47 -9.16
N GLY A 965 -42.30 -49.37 -9.16
CA GLY A 965 -43.14 -49.83 -8.05
C GLY A 965 -43.18 -48.89 -6.84
N VAL A 966 -42.74 -47.64 -6.99
CA VAL A 966 -42.86 -46.61 -5.96
C VAL A 966 -44.33 -46.38 -5.54
N ASP A 967 -44.56 -46.22 -4.24
CA ASP A 967 -45.88 -45.84 -3.71
C ASP A 967 -46.18 -44.36 -4.03
N LEU A 968 -47.07 -44.13 -5.01
CA LEU A 968 -47.45 -42.78 -5.43
C LEU A 968 -48.08 -41.96 -4.29
N ALA A 969 -48.81 -42.58 -3.36
CA ALA A 969 -49.38 -41.89 -2.21
C ALA A 969 -48.29 -41.45 -1.21
N ARG A 970 -47.16 -42.17 -1.15
CA ARG A 970 -45.98 -41.73 -0.42
C ARG A 970 -45.27 -40.58 -1.15
N VAL A 971 -45.13 -40.64 -2.47
CA VAL A 971 -44.55 -39.55 -3.27
C VAL A 971 -45.34 -38.25 -3.06
N GLN A 972 -46.67 -38.30 -3.12
CA GLN A 972 -47.53 -37.16 -2.84
C GLN A 972 -47.31 -36.59 -1.43
N ARG A 973 -47.29 -37.45 -0.40
CA ARG A 973 -46.97 -37.02 0.98
C ARG A 973 -45.60 -36.38 1.09
N SER A 974 -44.64 -36.83 0.30
CA SER A 974 -43.27 -36.32 0.33
C SER A 974 -43.15 -34.97 -0.38
N CYS A 975 -43.86 -34.75 -1.48
CA CYS A 975 -44.00 -33.42 -2.09
C CYS A 975 -44.68 -32.42 -1.13
N LEU A 976 -45.69 -32.87 -0.38
CA LEU A 976 -46.32 -32.05 0.66
C LEU A 976 -45.37 -31.72 1.81
N ALA A 977 -44.52 -32.67 2.22
CA ALA A 977 -43.50 -32.42 3.24
C ALA A 977 -42.45 -31.41 2.75
N LEU A 978 -42.00 -31.54 1.49
CA LEU A 978 -41.05 -30.62 0.85
C LEU A 978 -41.58 -29.18 0.84
N LEU A 979 -42.84 -28.99 0.47
CA LEU A 979 -43.49 -27.66 0.50
C LEU A 979 -43.61 -27.06 1.89
N ARG A 980 -43.87 -27.89 2.90
CA ARG A 980 -43.97 -27.43 4.29
C ARG A 980 -42.60 -27.08 4.87
N HIS A 981 -41.54 -27.63 4.31
CA HIS A 981 -40.18 -27.40 4.77
C HIS A 981 -39.54 -26.14 4.15
N LEU A 982 -39.94 -25.77 2.92
CA LEU A 982 -39.29 -24.71 2.15
C LEU A 982 -40.21 -23.53 1.89
N ASP A 983 -39.90 -22.41 2.53
CA ASP A 983 -40.68 -21.16 2.45
C ASP A 983 -40.83 -20.64 1.03
N ILE A 984 -39.79 -20.74 0.21
CA ILE A 984 -39.81 -20.23 -1.17
C ILE A 984 -40.79 -20.97 -2.08
N LEU A 985 -41.08 -22.25 -1.79
CA LEU A 985 -42.03 -23.04 -2.59
C LEU A 985 -43.50 -22.75 -2.22
N ARG A 986 -43.72 -22.13 -1.05
CA ARG A 986 -45.03 -21.61 -0.59
C ARG A 986 -45.14 -20.09 -0.72
N THR A 987 -44.17 -19.46 -1.39
CA THR A 987 -44.15 -18.02 -1.68
C THR A 987 -44.93 -17.72 -2.95
N VAL A 988 -45.76 -16.67 -2.89
CA VAL A 988 -46.47 -16.11 -4.03
C VAL A 988 -46.09 -14.65 -4.24
N PHE A 989 -46.23 -14.16 -5.46
CA PHE A 989 -45.84 -12.80 -5.82
C PHE A 989 -47.06 -11.94 -6.11
N ILE A 990 -47.09 -10.72 -5.57
CA ILE A 990 -48.15 -9.74 -5.79
C ILE A 990 -47.53 -8.37 -6.11
N VAL A 991 -48.31 -7.47 -6.68
CA VAL A 991 -47.93 -6.05 -6.79
C VAL A 991 -48.80 -5.27 -5.83
N ASP A 992 -48.19 -4.56 -4.87
CA ASP A 992 -48.92 -3.67 -3.97
C ASP A 992 -49.53 -2.51 -4.80
N PRO A 993 -50.87 -2.33 -4.78
CA PRO A 993 -51.54 -1.31 -5.59
C PRO A 993 -51.13 0.11 -5.24
N GLN A 994 -50.68 0.36 -4.01
CA GLN A 994 -50.36 1.70 -3.52
C GLN A 994 -48.90 2.07 -3.81
N THR A 995 -47.97 1.17 -3.54
CA THR A 995 -46.53 1.42 -3.72
C THR A 995 -46.05 1.05 -5.12
N ARG A 996 -46.85 0.29 -5.87
CA ARG A 996 -46.47 -0.40 -7.13
C ARG A 996 -45.24 -1.30 -6.99
N GLN A 997 -44.90 -1.69 -5.78
CA GLN A 997 -43.78 -2.59 -5.50
C GLN A 997 -44.27 -4.04 -5.59
N THR A 998 -43.48 -4.90 -6.23
CA THR A 998 -43.70 -6.33 -6.19
C THR A 998 -43.25 -6.88 -4.84
N LEU A 999 -44.13 -7.62 -4.20
CA LEU A 999 -43.91 -8.25 -2.89
C LEU A 999 -43.95 -9.76 -3.04
N GLN A 1000 -43.11 -10.43 -2.26
CA GLN A 1000 -43.18 -11.86 -2.05
C GLN A 1000 -43.92 -12.12 -0.73
N VAL A 1001 -44.99 -12.90 -0.80
CA VAL A 1001 -45.85 -13.27 0.33
C VAL A 1001 -45.62 -14.74 0.63
N VAL A 1002 -45.04 -15.03 1.78
CA VAL A 1002 -44.82 -16.40 2.25
C VAL A 1002 -46.10 -16.91 2.90
N LEU A 1003 -46.61 -18.07 2.48
CA LEU A 1003 -47.89 -18.59 2.96
C LEU A 1003 -47.72 -19.81 3.87
N ASN A 1004 -48.33 -19.82 5.05
CA ASN A 1004 -48.43 -20.97 5.94
C ASN A 1004 -49.49 -21.97 5.47
N ASN A 1005 -49.21 -23.26 5.63
CA ASN A 1005 -50.18 -24.36 5.48
C ASN A 1005 -50.93 -24.38 4.12
N VAL A 1006 -50.22 -24.15 3.00
CA VAL A 1006 -50.80 -24.29 1.66
C VAL A 1006 -50.62 -25.72 1.16
N GLU A 1007 -51.72 -26.35 0.72
CA GLU A 1007 -51.67 -27.63 0.02
C GLU A 1007 -51.78 -27.36 -1.49
N PRO A 1008 -50.77 -27.73 -2.29
CA PRO A 1008 -50.79 -27.51 -3.74
C PRO A 1008 -51.72 -28.53 -4.40
N GLU A 1009 -52.04 -28.28 -5.67
CA GLU A 1009 -52.59 -29.30 -6.53
C GLU A 1009 -51.47 -30.26 -6.97
N ILE A 1010 -51.50 -31.50 -6.49
CA ILE A 1010 -50.62 -32.58 -6.97
C ILE A 1010 -51.42 -33.44 -7.95
N GLU A 1011 -51.15 -33.26 -9.24
CA GLU A 1011 -51.88 -33.96 -10.29
C GLU A 1011 -51.22 -35.30 -10.60
N VAL A 1012 -51.98 -36.41 -10.54
CA VAL A 1012 -51.49 -37.74 -10.92
C VAL A 1012 -52.14 -38.15 -12.23
N ARG A 1013 -51.32 -38.30 -13.27
CA ARG A 1013 -51.73 -38.76 -14.60
C ARG A 1013 -51.28 -40.19 -14.84
N HIS A 1014 -52.14 -40.94 -15.52
CA HIS A 1014 -51.83 -42.30 -15.94
C HIS A 1014 -51.72 -42.39 -17.45
N THR A 1015 -50.71 -43.11 -17.93
CA THR A 1015 -50.53 -43.40 -19.35
C THR A 1015 -50.36 -44.90 -19.58
N GLU A 1016 -50.76 -45.37 -20.76
CA GLU A 1016 -50.47 -46.72 -21.25
C GLU A 1016 -49.39 -46.71 -22.35
N GLY A 1017 -48.97 -45.51 -22.81
CA GLY A 1017 -47.95 -45.30 -23.83
C GLY A 1017 -46.60 -44.85 -23.26
N ASP A 1018 -45.72 -44.33 -24.11
CA ASP A 1018 -44.39 -43.86 -23.70
C ASP A 1018 -44.47 -42.78 -22.61
N LEU A 1019 -43.73 -43.01 -21.50
CA LEU A 1019 -43.77 -42.14 -20.33
C LEU A 1019 -43.25 -40.74 -20.64
N ARG A 1020 -42.20 -40.65 -21.47
CA ARG A 1020 -41.58 -39.39 -21.86
C ARG A 1020 -42.53 -38.56 -22.72
N ALA A 1021 -43.20 -39.18 -23.70
CA ALA A 1021 -44.22 -38.53 -24.52
C ALA A 1021 -45.41 -38.03 -23.70
N ALA A 1022 -45.84 -38.79 -22.69
CA ALA A 1022 -46.91 -38.38 -21.78
C ALA A 1022 -46.51 -37.18 -20.89
N CYS A 1023 -45.27 -37.16 -20.40
CA CYS A 1023 -44.75 -36.02 -19.63
C CYS A 1023 -44.60 -34.77 -20.50
N GLU A 1024 -44.11 -34.92 -21.72
CA GLU A 1024 -43.98 -33.84 -22.70
C GLU A 1024 -45.35 -33.24 -23.08
N GLN A 1025 -46.37 -34.09 -23.21
CA GLN A 1025 -47.74 -33.64 -23.43
C GLN A 1025 -48.29 -32.87 -22.23
N ALA A 1026 -48.07 -33.37 -21.01
CA ALA A 1026 -48.49 -32.68 -19.77
C ALA A 1026 -47.78 -31.33 -19.61
N TYR A 1027 -46.49 -31.27 -19.96
CA TYR A 1027 -45.72 -30.03 -20.03
C TYR A 1027 -46.35 -29.02 -21.00
N ARG A 1028 -46.63 -29.41 -22.25
CA ARG A 1028 -47.23 -28.49 -23.24
C ARG A 1028 -48.60 -27.98 -22.82
N GLU A 1029 -49.42 -28.84 -22.20
CA GLU A 1029 -50.73 -28.45 -21.70
C GLU A 1029 -50.61 -27.41 -20.56
N ASP A 1030 -49.68 -27.62 -19.63
CA ASP A 1030 -49.42 -26.67 -18.54
C ASP A 1030 -48.79 -25.36 -19.05
N LEU A 1031 -47.90 -25.44 -20.05
CA LEU A 1031 -47.31 -24.30 -20.76
C LEU A 1031 -48.38 -23.43 -21.47
N HIS A 1032 -49.60 -23.92 -21.66
CA HIS A 1032 -50.71 -23.12 -22.19
C HIS A 1032 -51.62 -22.52 -21.10
N GLN A 1033 -51.45 -22.86 -19.82
CA GLN A 1033 -52.26 -22.32 -18.71
C GLN A 1033 -51.65 -21.03 -18.12
N PRO A 1034 -52.33 -19.87 -18.14
CA PRO A 1034 -51.76 -18.61 -17.66
C PRO A 1034 -51.39 -18.65 -16.17
N LEU A 1035 -50.24 -18.08 -15.82
CA LEU A 1035 -49.84 -17.81 -14.44
C LEU A 1035 -50.37 -16.44 -14.01
N TYR A 1036 -50.80 -16.35 -12.75
CA TYR A 1036 -51.36 -15.13 -12.18
C TYR A 1036 -50.63 -14.77 -10.90
N LEU A 1037 -50.38 -13.46 -10.71
CA LEU A 1037 -49.95 -12.94 -9.41
C LEU A 1037 -50.97 -13.31 -8.33
N GLY A 1038 -50.48 -13.54 -7.11
CA GLY A 1038 -51.27 -13.98 -5.97
C GLY A 1038 -51.61 -15.46 -5.92
N ARG A 1039 -51.10 -16.25 -6.88
CA ARG A 1039 -51.22 -17.72 -6.95
C ARG A 1039 -49.86 -18.40 -6.90
N SER A 1040 -49.86 -19.70 -6.62
CA SER A 1040 -48.64 -20.52 -6.58
C SER A 1040 -48.07 -20.72 -7.98
N PHE A 1041 -46.78 -20.39 -8.15
CA PHE A 1041 -46.02 -20.77 -9.33
C PHE A 1041 -45.53 -22.22 -9.25
N THR A 1042 -45.40 -22.76 -8.04
CA THR A 1042 -45.03 -24.15 -7.78
C THR A 1042 -46.18 -25.13 -8.11
N ARG A 1043 -45.89 -26.16 -8.91
CA ARG A 1043 -46.83 -27.27 -9.22
C ARG A 1043 -46.11 -28.60 -9.30
N PHE A 1044 -46.73 -29.67 -8.80
CA PHE A 1044 -46.22 -31.05 -8.91
C PHE A 1044 -47.12 -31.87 -9.84
N LEU A 1045 -46.53 -32.52 -10.84
CA LEU A 1045 -47.21 -33.46 -11.72
C LEU A 1045 -46.53 -34.83 -11.63
N ILE A 1046 -47.30 -35.88 -11.41
CA ILE A 1046 -46.82 -37.26 -11.37
C ILE A 1046 -47.41 -38.00 -12.55
N THR A 1047 -46.59 -38.44 -13.50
CA THR A 1047 -47.04 -39.28 -14.61
C THR A 1047 -46.61 -40.72 -14.36
N ALA A 1048 -47.54 -41.67 -14.36
CA ALA A 1048 -47.27 -43.08 -14.12
C ALA A 1048 -47.77 -43.96 -15.26
N ASN A 1049 -46.91 -44.86 -15.77
CA ASN A 1049 -47.29 -45.85 -16.76
C ASN A 1049 -47.91 -47.09 -16.08
N ARG A 1050 -49.17 -47.41 -16.41
CA ARG A 1050 -49.91 -48.52 -15.78
C ARG A 1050 -49.40 -49.91 -16.19
N ALA A 1051 -48.77 -50.03 -17.35
CA ALA A 1051 -48.28 -51.30 -17.89
C ALA A 1051 -46.85 -51.62 -17.41
N SER A 1052 -45.95 -50.63 -17.37
CA SER A 1052 -44.54 -50.84 -16.99
C SER A 1052 -44.24 -50.60 -15.51
N GLY A 1053 -45.12 -49.88 -14.79
CA GLY A 1053 -44.90 -49.49 -13.39
C GLY A 1053 -43.84 -48.40 -13.21
N ASP A 1054 -43.40 -47.77 -14.30
CA ASP A 1054 -42.52 -46.61 -14.30
C ASP A 1054 -43.32 -45.33 -13.99
N ALA A 1055 -42.74 -44.42 -13.21
CA ALA A 1055 -43.36 -43.13 -12.90
C ALA A 1055 -42.32 -42.00 -12.93
N ARG A 1056 -42.76 -40.79 -13.26
CA ARG A 1056 -41.93 -39.58 -13.29
C ARG A 1056 -42.62 -38.46 -12.54
N LEU A 1057 -41.89 -37.80 -11.65
CA LEU A 1057 -42.32 -36.58 -10.98
C LEU A 1057 -41.78 -35.37 -11.76
N THR A 1058 -42.64 -34.41 -12.05
CA THR A 1058 -42.31 -33.14 -12.66
C THR A 1058 -42.64 -32.03 -11.67
N LEU A 1059 -41.65 -31.18 -11.37
CA LEU A 1059 -41.81 -30.00 -10.52
C LEU A 1059 -41.68 -28.75 -11.39
N ARG A 1060 -42.75 -27.94 -11.46
CA ARG A 1060 -42.75 -26.63 -12.10
C ARG A 1060 -42.43 -25.54 -11.09
N LEU A 1061 -41.54 -24.62 -11.43
CA LEU A 1061 -41.15 -23.46 -10.64
C LEU A 1061 -40.91 -22.24 -11.54
N SER A 1062 -40.97 -21.02 -11.00
CA SER A 1062 -40.49 -19.83 -11.71
C SER A 1062 -39.02 -19.58 -11.41
N HIS A 1063 -38.27 -18.94 -12.32
CA HIS A 1063 -36.94 -18.39 -12.02
C HIS A 1063 -36.96 -17.34 -10.89
N ALA A 1064 -38.12 -16.75 -10.58
CA ALA A 1064 -38.26 -15.93 -9.37
C ALA A 1064 -38.12 -16.74 -8.05
N GLN A 1065 -38.33 -18.05 -8.12
CA GLN A 1065 -38.19 -19.02 -7.03
C GLN A 1065 -36.87 -19.82 -7.10
N LEU A 1066 -36.13 -19.70 -8.22
CA LEU A 1066 -34.89 -20.40 -8.55
C LEU A 1066 -33.83 -19.37 -8.94
N ARG A 1067 -32.94 -18.98 -8.03
CA ARG A 1067 -31.84 -18.06 -8.35
C ARG A 1067 -30.70 -18.84 -9.04
N ASP A 1068 -30.40 -18.48 -10.30
CA ASP A 1068 -29.31 -18.93 -11.18
C ASP A 1068 -28.90 -20.42 -11.16
N ALA A 1069 -29.41 -21.22 -12.11
CA ALA A 1069 -28.94 -22.59 -12.33
C ALA A 1069 -28.80 -22.96 -13.81
N TRP A 1070 -27.70 -22.55 -14.42
CA TRP A 1070 -27.23 -23.14 -15.70
C TRP A 1070 -26.59 -24.53 -15.50
N GLU A 1071 -26.27 -24.95 -14.26
CA GLU A 1071 -25.49 -26.16 -13.99
C GLU A 1071 -26.31 -27.42 -13.62
N LEU A 1072 -27.63 -27.33 -13.48
CA LEU A 1072 -28.47 -28.45 -13.04
C LEU A 1072 -28.68 -29.57 -14.08
N SER A 1073 -28.40 -29.33 -15.37
CA SER A 1073 -28.66 -30.34 -16.41
C SER A 1073 -27.73 -31.56 -16.37
N VAL A 1074 -26.61 -31.50 -15.63
CA VAL A 1074 -25.55 -32.52 -15.66
C VAL A 1074 -25.55 -33.46 -14.45
N ALA A 1075 -26.02 -33.02 -13.27
CA ALA A 1075 -25.93 -33.83 -12.04
C ALA A 1075 -27.06 -34.87 -11.88
N ALA A 1076 -28.24 -34.63 -12.47
CA ALA A 1076 -29.40 -35.51 -12.30
C ALA A 1076 -29.41 -36.75 -13.22
N SER A 1077 -28.48 -36.87 -14.19
CA SER A 1077 -28.48 -38.00 -15.12
C SER A 1077 -27.81 -39.26 -14.58
N ASP A 1078 -26.99 -39.15 -13.53
CA ASP A 1078 -26.15 -40.27 -13.10
C ASP A 1078 -26.58 -40.86 -11.74
N LYS A 1079 -27.38 -41.94 -11.86
CA LYS A 1079 -27.65 -43.05 -10.92
C LYS A 1079 -28.80 -42.87 -9.89
N LEU A 1080 -29.92 -43.55 -10.16
CA LEU A 1080 -31.05 -43.80 -9.25
C LEU A 1080 -31.39 -45.30 -9.25
N HIS A 1081 -31.11 -46.03 -8.17
CA HIS A 1081 -31.35 -47.49 -8.11
C HIS A 1081 -32.06 -48.03 -6.84
N THR A 1082 -32.47 -47.23 -5.85
CA THR A 1082 -33.21 -47.75 -4.66
C THR A 1082 -34.20 -46.78 -3.99
N GLN A 1083 -35.09 -47.31 -3.12
CA GLN A 1083 -36.19 -46.59 -2.45
C GLN A 1083 -35.74 -45.71 -1.25
N ALA A 1084 -34.59 -45.97 -0.63
CA ALA A 1084 -33.95 -45.06 0.32
C ALA A 1084 -33.38 -43.79 -0.35
N THR A 1085 -33.21 -43.85 -1.67
CA THR A 1085 -32.67 -42.75 -2.50
C THR A 1085 -33.70 -41.66 -2.75
N LEU A 1086 -35.01 -41.92 -2.58
CA LEU A 1086 -36.06 -40.90 -2.75
C LEU A 1086 -36.09 -39.90 -1.59
N ASP A 1087 -35.96 -40.39 -0.35
CA ASP A 1087 -35.88 -39.52 0.83
C ASP A 1087 -34.57 -38.72 0.82
N ALA A 1088 -33.46 -39.32 0.38
CA ALA A 1088 -32.17 -38.64 0.21
C ALA A 1088 -32.17 -37.62 -0.96
N VAL A 1089 -32.94 -37.84 -2.02
CA VAL A 1089 -33.10 -36.89 -3.13
C VAL A 1089 -34.02 -35.73 -2.75
N LEU A 1090 -35.03 -35.98 -1.91
CA LEU A 1090 -35.86 -34.94 -1.33
C LEU A 1090 -35.13 -34.14 -0.25
N GLU A 1091 -34.21 -34.78 0.50
CA GLU A 1091 -33.23 -34.10 1.36
C GLU A 1091 -32.19 -33.32 0.53
N ALA A 1092 -31.73 -33.84 -0.62
CA ALA A 1092 -30.83 -33.12 -1.52
C ALA A 1092 -31.52 -31.93 -2.20
N LEU A 1093 -32.79 -32.06 -2.59
CA LEU A 1093 -33.64 -30.95 -3.04
C LEU A 1093 -33.94 -29.97 -1.91
N CYS A 1094 -34.14 -30.42 -0.67
CA CYS A 1094 -34.20 -29.53 0.50
C CYS A 1094 -32.90 -28.76 0.67
N TRP A 1095 -31.76 -29.44 0.64
CA TRP A 1095 -30.44 -28.84 0.80
C TRP A 1095 -30.11 -27.86 -0.34
N GLN A 1096 -30.47 -28.19 -1.58
CA GLN A 1096 -30.24 -27.35 -2.76
C GLN A 1096 -31.19 -26.16 -2.86
N VAL A 1097 -32.48 -26.32 -2.49
CA VAL A 1097 -33.42 -25.19 -2.42
C VAL A 1097 -33.11 -24.31 -1.19
N GLU A 1098 -32.59 -24.88 -0.09
CA GLU A 1098 -32.07 -24.10 1.05
C GLU A 1098 -30.77 -23.34 0.72
N MET A 1099 -29.86 -23.90 -0.08
CA MET A 1099 -28.67 -23.17 -0.59
C MET A 1099 -29.10 -21.96 -1.44
N VAL A 1100 -29.99 -22.17 -2.40
CA VAL A 1100 -30.45 -21.12 -3.32
C VAL A 1100 -31.34 -20.07 -2.62
N ALA A 1101 -32.12 -20.46 -1.61
CA ALA A 1101 -32.91 -19.53 -0.78
C ALA A 1101 -32.04 -18.70 0.21
N ARG A 1102 -30.81 -19.14 0.48
CA ARG A 1102 -29.84 -18.46 1.37
C ARG A 1102 -28.77 -17.66 0.60
N GLY A 1103 -28.67 -17.84 -0.71
CA GLY A 1103 -27.77 -17.09 -1.59
C GLY A 1103 -26.43 -17.75 -1.89
N ASP A 1104 -26.33 -19.08 -1.76
CA ASP A 1104 -25.15 -19.89 -2.07
C ASP A 1104 -25.05 -20.30 -3.55
#